data_AF-A0AAE0CMD0-F1
#
_entry.id   AF-A0AAE0CMD0-F1
#
_cell.length_a   1.000
_cell.length_b   1.000
_cell.length_c   1.000
_cell.angle_alpha   90.00
_cell.angle_beta   90.00
_cell.angle_gamma   90.00
#
_symmetry.space_group_name_H-M   'P 1'
#
loop_
_entity.id
_entity.type
_entity.pdbx_description
1 polymer ?
#
loop_
_entity_poly.entity_id
_entity_poly.type
_entity_poly.pdbx_seq_one_letter_code
_entity_poly.pdbx_strand_id
1 'polypeptide(L)'
;MESTASSLEQSSMDSIVLEFTTAEPMSKNAVKKERKTRERQLREEEKKKKFVCDLSTVIHKWWLHAFQISATRNSEQHKQHGVDEDNMDPTQYLNNRLNALASLKEGGLNPYPHKFVVSMSITEFISKYGTLGIGERVENIGISLAGRIMKKRTSSSKLYFYDLHGDGAKIQVMADARNSNMDENEFSRFHSGVKRGDVVGICGFPGKSQRGELSIFPRLMTVLAPCLHMLPRQSVHVSGAEDHPKKAVDYTWGSGMTRKPEGYTLKDQETRYRQRYLDLMLNPEVQQVFKTRARVISYYRKFLDNLGFIEVETPVMNMTAGGAAARPFITHHNEMDMELYLRVSPELYLKKLVVGGLDRVYEIGKTFRNEGMDLTHIPEFTMCEFYMAYADYNDLMEIAEELLSGMVKELTGSHKIRYHGNGWNNEPIEIDFTPPFRRMDLMEELESKANICIPKDLSSEAANKYLLDACERFNVKCPPPHTTTRLLDKLVGHFLEETCINPTFIINQPEIMSPLAKWHRSKRGLTERFELFVNKRELCNAYTELNDPEVQRQRFIEQLKDRQMGDDEAMVLDESFCTALEYGLPPTAGLGMGIDRLTMLLTDSPNVKEVLLFPAMKPQENTSLKGALILPHCELPHGE
;
A
#
# COMPACT_ATOMS: atom_id res chain seq x y z
N MET A 1 -24.08 4.01 -67.58
CA MET A 1 -25.05 3.16 -66.89
C MET A 1 -24.38 2.83 -65.56
N GLU A 2 -24.57 3.65 -64.53
CA GLU A 2 -25.64 3.49 -63.51
C GLU A 2 -25.57 2.07 -62.89
N SER A 3 -25.51 1.84 -61.58
CA SER A 3 -25.61 2.69 -60.39
C SER A 3 -25.28 1.82 -59.15
N THR A 4 -25.03 2.47 -58.00
CA THR A 4 -25.29 2.03 -56.59
C THR A 4 -24.51 0.84 -56.03
N ALA A 5 -24.09 0.77 -54.75
CA ALA A 5 -23.81 1.68 -53.64
C ALA A 5 -23.31 0.79 -52.47
N SER A 6 -22.37 1.28 -51.62
CA SER A 6 -22.21 1.00 -50.16
C SER A 6 -21.93 -0.47 -49.72
N SER A 7 -21.04 -0.86 -48.80
CA SER A 7 -20.36 -0.22 -47.66
C SER A 7 -19.40 -1.24 -46.99
N LEU A 8 -18.39 -0.70 -46.29
CA LEU A 8 -17.74 -1.17 -45.05
C LEU A 8 -16.60 -2.21 -45.06
N GLU A 9 -15.57 -1.80 -44.30
CA GLU A 9 -14.49 -2.53 -43.59
C GLU A 9 -13.22 -2.96 -44.34
N GLN A 10 -12.15 -2.17 -44.14
CA GLN A 10 -10.84 -2.61 -43.63
C GLN A 10 -9.91 -1.40 -43.45
N SER A 11 -9.39 -1.18 -42.24
CA SER A 11 -8.21 -0.34 -42.03
C SER A 11 -7.17 -1.11 -41.22
N SER A 12 -6.04 -1.36 -41.85
CA SER A 12 -4.79 -1.82 -41.27
C SER A 12 -3.73 -0.70 -41.32
N MET A 13 -2.64 -0.92 -40.59
CA MET A 13 -1.32 -0.28 -40.66
C MET A 13 -1.06 0.96 -39.79
N ASP A 14 -0.37 0.70 -38.67
CA ASP A 14 1.01 1.06 -38.38
C ASP A 14 1.59 2.44 -38.75
N SER A 15 2.40 2.90 -37.79
CA SER A 15 3.56 3.80 -37.88
C SER A 15 3.31 5.31 -37.78
N ILE A 16 3.59 5.87 -36.61
CA ILE A 16 4.05 7.26 -36.46
C ILE A 16 5.42 7.23 -35.80
N VAL A 17 6.42 7.46 -36.65
CA VAL A 17 7.80 7.78 -36.33
C VAL A 17 7.85 9.18 -35.71
N LEU A 18 8.62 9.30 -34.62
CA LEU A 18 9.09 10.56 -34.04
C LEU A 18 10.01 11.28 -35.05
N GLU A 19 9.48 12.28 -35.75
CA GLU A 19 10.30 13.32 -36.39
C GLU A 19 10.41 14.53 -35.46
N PHE A 20 11.65 14.79 -35.01
CA PHE A 20 12.08 16.06 -34.46
C PHE A 20 11.84 17.17 -35.50
N THR A 21 10.74 17.91 -35.35
CA THR A 21 10.49 19.12 -36.11
C THR A 21 11.01 20.33 -35.34
N THR A 22 11.96 21.02 -35.96
CA THR A 22 12.35 22.39 -35.63
C THR A 22 11.10 23.26 -35.51
N ALA A 23 10.84 23.82 -34.33
CA ALA A 23 9.73 24.73 -34.12
C ALA A 23 9.88 25.99 -35.00
N GLU A 24 9.13 26.07 -36.09
CA GLU A 24 8.93 27.33 -36.79
C GLU A 24 8.21 28.31 -35.84
N PRO A 25 8.65 29.58 -35.76
CA PRO A 25 8.01 30.55 -34.90
C PRO A 25 6.59 30.83 -35.40
N MET A 26 5.59 30.40 -34.62
CA MET A 26 4.19 30.66 -34.93
C MET A 26 3.96 32.14 -35.19
N SER A 27 3.26 32.46 -36.30
CA SER A 27 2.85 33.82 -36.64
C SER A 27 2.19 34.53 -35.45
N LYS A 28 2.50 35.82 -35.24
CA LYS A 28 1.92 36.67 -34.16
C LYS A 28 0.39 36.58 -34.11
N ASN A 29 -0.27 36.34 -35.24
CA ASN A 29 -1.72 36.16 -35.33
C ASN A 29 -2.20 34.79 -34.84
N ALA A 30 -1.43 33.71 -35.07
CA ALA A 30 -1.73 32.37 -34.57
C ALA A 30 -1.62 32.32 -33.04
N VAL A 31 -0.53 32.85 -32.47
CA VAL A 31 -0.33 32.97 -31.01
C VAL A 31 -1.46 33.79 -30.36
N LYS A 32 -1.88 34.90 -30.99
CA LYS A 32 -2.98 35.74 -30.50
C LYS A 32 -4.34 35.04 -30.57
N LYS A 33 -4.56 34.23 -31.60
CA LYS A 33 -5.79 33.44 -31.76
C LYS A 33 -5.86 32.34 -30.70
N GLU A 34 -4.77 31.61 -30.50
CA GLU A 34 -4.68 30.55 -29.50
C GLU A 34 -4.84 31.08 -28.07
N ARG A 35 -4.22 32.23 -27.75
CA ARG A 35 -4.40 32.92 -26.47
C ARG A 35 -5.86 33.35 -26.24
N LYS A 36 -6.53 33.89 -27.27
CA LYS A 36 -7.96 34.23 -27.20
C LYS A 36 -8.85 33.00 -27.03
N THR A 37 -8.51 31.88 -27.67
CA THR A 37 -9.26 30.63 -27.52
C THR A 37 -9.11 30.06 -26.10
N ARG A 38 -7.88 30.07 -25.55
CA ARG A 38 -7.61 29.71 -24.15
C ARG A 38 -8.31 30.63 -23.16
N GLU A 39 -8.24 31.95 -23.36
CA GLU A 39 -8.95 32.94 -22.54
C GLU A 39 -10.48 32.74 -22.59
N ARG A 40 -11.03 32.35 -23.75
CA ARG A 40 -12.46 32.04 -23.91
C ARG A 40 -12.84 30.74 -23.21
N GLN A 41 -12.04 29.69 -23.34
CA GLN A 41 -12.24 28.40 -22.66
C GLN A 41 -12.19 28.58 -21.13
N LEU A 42 -11.20 29.32 -20.63
CA LEU A 42 -11.10 29.67 -19.21
C LEU A 42 -12.32 30.46 -18.72
N ARG A 43 -12.81 31.43 -19.51
CA ARG A 43 -14.05 32.17 -19.17
C ARG A 43 -15.30 31.30 -19.22
N GLU A 44 -15.38 30.33 -20.14
CA GLU A 44 -16.50 29.38 -20.21
C GLU A 44 -16.46 28.37 -19.05
N GLU A 45 -15.29 27.90 -18.64
CA GLU A 45 -15.11 27.10 -17.43
C GLU A 45 -15.44 27.88 -16.15
N GLU A 46 -15.01 29.14 -16.03
CA GLU A 46 -15.37 30.02 -14.91
C GLU A 46 -16.88 30.26 -14.85
N LYS A 47 -17.54 30.46 -16.00
CA LYS A 47 -19.01 30.57 -16.08
C LYS A 47 -19.71 29.28 -15.67
N LYS A 48 -19.22 28.10 -16.07
CA LYS A 48 -19.74 26.79 -15.63
C LYS A 48 -19.56 26.59 -14.13
N LYS A 49 -18.39 26.92 -13.57
CA LYS A 49 -18.12 26.84 -12.12
C LYS A 49 -19.02 27.78 -11.31
N LYS A 50 -19.23 29.01 -11.80
CA LYS A 50 -20.16 29.98 -11.21
C LYS A 50 -21.61 29.48 -11.24
N PHE A 51 -22.05 28.96 -12.39
CA PHE A 51 -23.40 28.39 -12.56
C PHE A 51 -23.66 27.19 -11.63
N VAL A 52 -22.67 26.31 -11.42
CA VAL A 52 -22.79 25.19 -10.46
C VAL A 52 -22.92 25.68 -9.02
N CYS A 53 -22.17 26.72 -8.63
CA CYS A 53 -22.29 27.33 -7.29
C CYS A 53 -23.66 28.00 -7.11
N ASP A 54 -24.17 28.68 -8.12
CA ASP A 54 -25.49 29.32 -8.11
C ASP A 54 -26.63 28.27 -8.09
N LEU A 55 -26.51 27.18 -8.86
CA LEU A 55 -27.47 26.07 -8.88
C LEU A 55 -27.50 25.29 -7.56
N SER A 56 -26.34 25.06 -6.95
CA SER A 56 -26.25 24.48 -5.60
C SER A 56 -26.92 25.39 -4.56
N THR A 57 -26.83 26.71 -4.73
CA THR A 57 -27.50 27.69 -3.87
C THR A 57 -29.03 27.65 -4.03
N VAL A 58 -29.53 27.42 -5.26
CA VAL A 58 -30.98 27.28 -5.54
C VAL A 58 -31.55 25.97 -5.00
N ILE A 59 -30.84 24.85 -5.18
CA ILE A 59 -31.23 23.54 -4.62
C ILE A 59 -31.21 23.60 -3.08
N HIS A 60 -30.27 24.36 -2.50
CA HIS A 60 -30.22 24.54 -1.05
C HIS A 60 -31.32 25.48 -0.51
N LYS A 61 -31.77 26.48 -1.26
CA LYS A 61 -32.97 27.26 -0.89
C LYS A 61 -34.22 26.38 -0.78
N TRP A 62 -34.35 25.37 -1.63
CA TRP A 62 -35.39 24.34 -1.52
C TRP A 62 -35.21 23.44 -0.29
N TRP A 63 -33.96 23.08 0.04
CA TRP A 63 -33.62 22.31 1.24
C TRP A 63 -33.90 23.07 2.54
N LEU A 64 -33.55 24.36 2.60
CA LEU A 64 -33.82 25.25 3.74
C LEU A 64 -35.33 25.40 4.00
N HIS A 65 -36.12 25.56 2.93
CA HIS A 65 -37.58 25.65 3.05
C HIS A 65 -38.21 24.35 3.58
N ALA A 66 -37.68 23.19 3.19
CA ALA A 66 -38.09 21.90 3.75
C ALA A 66 -37.65 21.73 5.23
N PHE A 67 -36.45 22.20 5.59
CA PHE A 67 -35.94 22.16 6.96
C PHE A 67 -36.78 22.99 7.93
N GLN A 68 -37.23 24.18 7.50
CA GLN A 68 -38.03 25.10 8.32
C GLN A 68 -39.41 24.51 8.70
N ILE A 69 -40.00 23.68 7.85
CA ILE A 69 -41.26 22.96 8.11
C ILE A 69 -41.06 21.83 9.13
N SER A 70 -39.88 21.21 9.16
CA SER A 70 -39.56 20.16 10.15
C SER A 70 -39.26 20.73 11.54
N ALA A 71 -38.65 21.92 11.61
CA ALA A 71 -38.17 22.55 12.84
C ALA A 71 -39.28 23.13 13.73
N THR A 72 -40.44 23.51 13.17
CA THR A 72 -41.61 23.97 13.95
C THR A 72 -42.30 22.86 14.73
N ARG A 73 -42.05 21.57 14.42
CA ARG A 73 -42.57 20.43 15.19
C ARG A 73 -41.70 20.01 16.38
N ASN A 74 -40.40 20.36 16.38
CA ASN A 74 -39.44 19.92 17.40
C ASN A 74 -39.10 20.97 18.46
N SER A 75 -39.72 22.16 18.45
CA SER A 75 -39.38 23.26 19.37
C SER A 75 -39.84 23.07 20.83
N GLU A 76 -40.53 21.98 21.16
CA GLU A 76 -41.02 21.72 22.53
C GLU A 76 -40.14 20.75 23.36
N GLN A 77 -39.09 20.16 22.79
CA GLN A 77 -38.19 19.27 23.54
C GLN A 77 -36.71 19.63 23.28
N HIS A 78 -35.91 19.65 24.35
CA HIS A 78 -34.48 20.00 24.41
C HIS A 78 -34.10 21.50 24.50
N LYS A 79 -34.34 22.07 25.69
CA LYS A 79 -33.37 23.00 26.31
C LYS A 79 -32.43 22.19 27.20
N GLN A 80 -31.23 21.86 26.74
CA GLN A 80 -30.10 21.55 27.61
C GLN A 80 -28.82 22.19 27.06
N HIS A 81 -28.22 23.03 27.89
CA HIS A 81 -26.91 23.64 27.68
C HIS A 81 -25.79 22.58 27.73
N GLY A 82 -24.68 22.89 27.05
CA GLY A 82 -23.64 21.95 26.63
C GLY A 82 -23.06 21.09 27.74
N VAL A 83 -23.25 19.78 27.59
CA VAL A 83 -22.39 18.77 28.19
C VAL A 83 -21.07 18.78 27.39
N ASP A 84 -19.95 18.66 28.09
CA ASP A 84 -18.63 18.46 27.49
C ASP A 84 -18.61 17.11 26.75
N GLU A 85 -19.10 17.11 25.51
CA GLU A 85 -19.22 15.92 24.63
C GLU A 85 -17.86 15.20 24.45
N ASP A 86 -16.77 15.90 24.74
CA ASP A 86 -15.41 15.41 24.65
C ASP A 86 -15.07 14.36 25.73
N ASN A 87 -15.87 14.29 26.80
CA ASN A 87 -15.76 13.32 27.88
C ASN A 87 -16.93 12.32 27.91
N MET A 88 -17.74 12.27 26.84
CA MET A 88 -18.89 11.37 26.74
C MET A 88 -18.43 9.93 26.43
N ASP A 89 -19.14 8.94 26.97
CA ASP A 89 -18.92 7.54 26.62
C ASP A 89 -19.10 7.31 25.10
N PRO A 90 -18.18 6.59 24.41
CA PRO A 90 -18.26 6.37 22.97
C PRO A 90 -19.56 5.72 22.48
N THR A 91 -20.18 4.85 23.29
CA THR A 91 -21.45 4.19 22.96
C THR A 91 -22.61 5.18 23.08
N GLN A 92 -22.60 5.98 24.15
CA GLN A 92 -23.57 7.06 24.30
C GLN A 92 -23.46 8.10 23.17
N TYR A 93 -22.24 8.44 22.76
CA TYR A 93 -21.99 9.32 21.63
C TYR A 93 -22.62 8.76 20.34
N LEU A 94 -22.38 7.48 20.04
CA LEU A 94 -22.98 6.79 18.89
C LEU A 94 -24.51 6.85 18.91
N ASN A 95 -25.13 6.54 20.06
CA ASN A 95 -26.59 6.57 20.22
C ASN A 95 -27.15 7.98 19.98
N ASN A 96 -26.51 9.01 20.54
CA ASN A 96 -26.90 10.41 20.33
C ASN A 96 -26.80 10.81 18.85
N ARG A 97 -25.75 10.37 18.15
CA ARG A 97 -25.58 10.61 16.71
C ARG A 97 -26.65 9.89 15.89
N LEU A 98 -26.99 8.65 16.22
CA LEU A 98 -28.05 7.89 15.55
C LEU A 98 -29.42 8.54 15.72
N ASN A 99 -29.75 8.98 16.94
CA ASN A 99 -31.01 9.67 17.23
C ASN A 99 -31.12 10.98 16.43
N ALA A 100 -30.05 11.78 16.38
CA ALA A 100 -30.02 13.00 15.57
C ALA A 100 -30.25 12.72 14.07
N LEU A 101 -29.72 11.61 13.54
CA LEU A 101 -29.97 11.21 12.16
C LEU A 101 -31.40 10.74 11.91
N ALA A 102 -32.01 10.03 12.87
CA ALA A 102 -33.40 9.63 12.78
C ALA A 102 -34.31 10.86 12.68
N SER A 103 -34.09 11.86 13.56
CA SER A 103 -34.86 13.11 13.53
C SER A 103 -34.70 13.89 12.23
N LEU A 104 -33.50 13.90 11.62
CA LEU A 104 -33.29 14.52 10.31
C LEU A 104 -34.08 13.82 9.21
N LYS A 105 -34.08 12.48 9.21
CA LYS A 105 -34.83 11.67 8.23
C LYS A 105 -36.33 11.82 8.38
N GLU A 106 -36.84 11.81 9.61
CA GLU A 106 -38.26 12.06 9.91
C GLU A 106 -38.69 13.47 9.49
N GLY A 107 -37.78 14.45 9.60
CA GLY A 107 -37.96 15.80 9.07
C GLY A 107 -37.92 15.91 7.54
N GLY A 108 -37.77 14.80 6.81
CA GLY A 108 -37.70 14.77 5.35
C GLY A 108 -36.34 15.18 4.77
N LEU A 109 -35.32 15.38 5.60
CA LEU A 109 -33.97 15.67 5.13
C LEU A 109 -33.20 14.38 4.84
N ASN A 110 -32.39 14.42 3.78
CA ASN A 110 -31.43 13.36 3.49
C ASN A 110 -30.05 13.72 4.09
N PRO A 111 -29.61 13.08 5.19
CA PRO A 111 -28.28 13.32 5.77
C PRO A 111 -27.12 12.71 4.96
N TYR A 112 -27.42 11.96 3.90
CA TYR A 112 -26.47 11.34 2.98
C TYR A 112 -26.81 11.74 1.53
N PRO A 113 -26.54 13.01 1.13
CA PRO A 113 -26.87 13.49 -0.20
C PRO A 113 -26.14 12.70 -1.31
N HIS A 114 -26.84 12.45 -2.42
CA HIS A 114 -26.33 11.66 -3.54
C HIS A 114 -25.11 12.28 -4.24
N LYS A 115 -25.07 13.61 -4.36
CA LYS A 115 -24.00 14.32 -5.07
C LYS A 115 -23.75 15.69 -4.47
N PHE A 116 -22.47 15.99 -4.29
CA PHE A 116 -21.95 17.35 -4.11
C PHE A 116 -20.95 17.62 -5.23
N VAL A 117 -21.05 18.77 -5.90
CA VAL A 117 -20.14 19.11 -7.01
C VAL A 117 -18.95 19.88 -6.45
N VAL A 118 -17.78 19.24 -6.44
CA VAL A 118 -16.51 19.84 -6.04
C VAL A 118 -15.87 20.52 -7.25
N SER A 119 -15.45 21.78 -7.08
CA SER A 119 -14.91 22.61 -8.17
C SER A 119 -13.38 22.54 -8.29
N MET A 120 -12.70 22.18 -7.20
CA MET A 120 -11.24 21.99 -7.12
C MET A 120 -10.87 21.21 -5.85
N SER A 121 -9.69 20.59 -5.85
CA SER A 121 -9.17 19.90 -4.65
C SER A 121 -8.64 20.88 -3.60
N ILE A 122 -8.38 20.38 -2.38
CA ILE A 122 -7.78 21.19 -1.33
C ILE A 122 -6.33 21.57 -1.68
N THR A 123 -5.57 20.66 -2.28
CA THR A 123 -4.18 20.91 -2.72
C THR A 123 -4.12 21.98 -3.82
N GLU A 124 -5.04 21.91 -4.80
CA GLU A 124 -5.19 22.94 -5.84
C GLU A 124 -5.58 24.30 -5.24
N PHE A 125 -6.47 24.30 -4.26
CA PHE A 125 -6.88 25.53 -3.57
C PHE A 125 -5.70 26.20 -2.86
N ILE A 126 -4.90 25.42 -2.14
CA ILE A 126 -3.69 25.92 -1.46
C ILE A 126 -2.69 26.48 -2.47
N SER A 127 -2.42 25.74 -3.55
CA SER A 127 -1.49 26.18 -4.59
C SER A 127 -1.94 27.49 -5.25
N LYS A 128 -3.24 27.63 -5.53
CA LYS A 128 -3.78 28.80 -6.22
C LYS A 128 -3.91 30.05 -5.35
N TYR A 129 -4.27 29.90 -4.08
CA TYR A 129 -4.61 31.03 -3.19
C TYR A 129 -3.64 31.21 -2.01
N GLY A 130 -2.61 30.38 -1.89
CA GLY A 130 -1.64 30.45 -0.80
C GLY A 130 -0.87 31.77 -0.72
N THR A 131 -0.73 32.48 -1.84
CA THR A 131 0.00 33.75 -1.95
C THR A 131 -0.81 34.99 -1.58
N LEU A 132 -2.10 34.86 -1.23
CA LEU A 132 -2.94 36.00 -0.83
C LEU A 132 -2.33 36.74 0.37
N GLY A 133 -2.60 38.04 0.50
CA GLY A 133 -2.22 38.88 1.63
C GLY A 133 -3.04 38.59 2.89
N ILE A 134 -2.53 39.00 4.05
CA ILE A 134 -3.25 38.87 5.33
C ILE A 134 -4.55 39.67 5.26
N GLY A 135 -5.68 39.06 5.64
CA GLY A 135 -7.00 39.70 5.60
C GLY A 135 -7.60 39.85 4.20
N GLU A 136 -6.87 39.52 3.13
CA GLU A 136 -7.38 39.57 1.75
C GLU A 136 -8.47 38.53 1.54
N ARG A 137 -9.55 38.93 0.86
CA ARG A 137 -10.71 38.08 0.53
C ARG A 137 -11.09 38.28 -0.93
N VAL A 138 -11.34 37.18 -1.63
CA VAL A 138 -11.67 37.18 -3.07
C VAL A 138 -13.14 36.79 -3.25
N GLU A 139 -14.05 37.65 -2.77
CA GLU A 139 -15.49 37.33 -2.64
C GLU A 139 -16.22 37.15 -3.97
N ASN A 140 -15.64 37.62 -5.07
CA ASN A 140 -16.19 37.51 -6.42
C ASN A 140 -16.04 36.09 -7.02
N ILE A 141 -15.25 35.21 -6.42
CA ILE A 141 -15.01 33.84 -6.89
C ILE A 141 -15.72 32.85 -5.97
N GLY A 142 -16.70 32.12 -6.53
CA GLY A 142 -17.34 30.98 -5.85
C GLY A 142 -16.55 29.70 -6.07
N ILE A 143 -16.23 29.00 -4.98
CA ILE A 143 -15.47 27.75 -4.97
C ILE A 143 -16.23 26.75 -4.12
N SER A 144 -16.37 25.52 -4.62
CA SER A 144 -16.81 24.38 -3.85
C SER A 144 -15.66 23.43 -3.54
N LEU A 145 -15.45 23.16 -2.25
CA LEU A 145 -14.50 22.18 -1.70
C LEU A 145 -15.27 21.09 -0.94
N ALA A 146 -14.66 19.93 -0.76
CA ALA A 146 -15.16 18.91 0.16
C ALA A 146 -14.01 18.30 0.95
N GLY A 147 -14.30 17.81 2.15
CA GLY A 147 -13.31 17.16 3.00
C GLY A 147 -13.89 16.70 4.33
N ARG A 148 -13.02 16.20 5.21
CA ARG A 148 -13.38 15.75 6.55
C ARG A 148 -13.00 16.80 7.59
N ILE A 149 -13.90 17.07 8.53
CA ILE A 149 -13.63 17.95 9.66
C ILE A 149 -12.75 17.21 10.67
N MET A 150 -11.52 17.66 10.88
CA MET A 150 -10.62 17.06 11.88
C MET A 150 -10.55 17.85 13.17
N LYS A 151 -10.89 19.14 13.11
CA LYS A 151 -11.01 20.04 14.27
C LYS A 151 -12.21 20.95 14.09
N LYS A 152 -12.89 21.23 15.20
CA LYS A 152 -13.96 22.23 15.30
C LYS A 152 -13.64 23.13 16.49
N ARG A 153 -13.77 24.44 16.31
CA ARG A 153 -13.63 25.46 17.36
C ARG A 153 -14.76 26.47 17.23
N THR A 154 -15.32 26.88 18.35
CA THR A 154 -16.39 27.89 18.40
C THR A 154 -15.87 29.13 19.08
N SER A 155 -16.02 30.30 18.46
CA SER A 155 -15.67 31.58 19.08
C SER A 155 -16.90 32.33 19.60
N SER A 156 -18.04 32.17 18.93
CA SER A 156 -19.35 32.67 19.35
C SER A 156 -20.42 31.88 18.60
N SER A 157 -21.71 32.10 18.91
CA SER A 157 -22.81 31.53 18.13
C SER A 157 -22.83 31.97 16.65
N LYS A 158 -22.05 33.00 16.31
CA LYS A 158 -21.96 33.58 14.95
C LYS A 158 -20.65 33.26 14.23
N LEU A 159 -19.71 32.56 14.87
CA LEU A 159 -18.37 32.32 14.32
C LEU A 159 -17.81 30.96 14.73
N TYR A 160 -17.65 30.09 13.73
CA TYR A 160 -17.10 28.75 13.85
C TYR A 160 -15.87 28.59 12.96
N PHE A 161 -14.89 27.84 13.45
CA PHE A 161 -13.68 27.48 12.73
C PHE A 161 -13.58 25.97 12.61
N TYR A 162 -13.29 25.48 11.41
CA TYR A 162 -13.02 24.06 11.17
C TYR A 162 -11.67 23.88 10.50
N ASP A 163 -11.00 22.78 10.82
CA ASP A 163 -9.85 22.31 10.04
C ASP A 163 -10.38 21.22 9.10
N LEU A 164 -10.43 21.53 7.80
CA LEU A 164 -10.93 20.63 6.75
C LEU A 164 -9.75 19.91 6.12
N HIS A 165 -9.76 18.58 6.17
CA HIS A 165 -8.71 17.74 5.61
C HIS A 165 -9.21 17.01 4.35
N GLY A 166 -8.30 16.85 3.39
CA GLY A 166 -8.51 16.13 2.14
C GLY A 166 -7.23 16.07 1.32
N ASP A 167 -7.01 14.98 0.60
CA ASP A 167 -5.83 14.75 -0.24
C ASP A 167 -4.47 14.95 0.47
N GLY A 168 -4.41 14.61 1.76
CA GLY A 168 -3.21 14.78 2.59
C GLY A 168 -2.89 16.24 2.95
N ALA A 169 -3.77 17.18 2.63
CA ALA A 169 -3.65 18.59 2.96
C ALA A 169 -4.75 19.04 3.94
N LYS A 170 -4.55 20.23 4.53
CA LYS A 170 -5.53 20.88 5.41
C LYS A 170 -5.75 22.33 5.01
N ILE A 171 -6.97 22.82 5.15
CA ILE A 171 -7.32 24.23 5.06
C ILE A 171 -8.22 24.63 6.22
N GLN A 172 -8.19 25.92 6.57
CA GLN A 172 -9.15 26.46 7.53
C GLN A 172 -10.49 26.74 6.83
N VAL A 173 -11.57 26.47 7.54
CA VAL A 173 -12.91 26.94 7.21
C VAL A 173 -13.31 27.97 8.25
N MET A 174 -13.58 29.19 7.81
CA MET A 174 -14.03 30.27 8.71
C MET A 174 -15.49 30.59 8.42
N ALA A 175 -16.39 29.91 9.14
CA ALA A 175 -17.83 30.09 9.02
C ALA A 175 -18.29 31.26 9.89
N ASP A 176 -18.69 32.35 9.24
CA ASP A 176 -19.20 33.57 9.87
C ASP A 176 -20.65 33.77 9.42
N ALA A 177 -21.55 34.01 10.37
CA ALA A 177 -22.98 34.19 10.08
C ALA A 177 -23.22 35.30 9.04
N ARG A 178 -22.38 36.35 9.01
CA ARG A 178 -22.47 37.48 8.06
C ARG A 178 -22.23 37.07 6.61
N ASN A 179 -21.49 35.99 6.39
CA ASN A 179 -21.17 35.47 5.06
C ASN A 179 -22.15 34.37 4.63
N SER A 180 -22.96 33.85 5.57
CA SER A 180 -23.87 32.74 5.33
C SER A 180 -25.21 33.23 4.76
N ASN A 181 -25.90 32.32 4.07
CA ASN A 181 -27.27 32.58 3.60
C ASN A 181 -28.34 32.23 4.65
N MET A 182 -27.95 31.88 5.88
CA MET A 182 -28.83 31.44 6.97
C MET A 182 -29.11 32.59 7.95
N ASP A 183 -30.22 32.54 8.67
CA ASP A 183 -30.41 33.42 9.83
C ASP A 183 -29.51 33.00 11.01
N GLU A 184 -29.31 33.88 11.99
CA GLU A 184 -28.37 33.61 13.09
C GLU A 184 -28.74 32.38 13.95
N ASN A 185 -30.02 32.10 14.12
CA ASN A 185 -30.48 30.95 14.91
C ASN A 185 -30.28 29.66 14.12
N GLU A 186 -30.63 29.66 12.84
CA GLU A 186 -30.38 28.54 11.93
C GLU A 186 -28.90 28.23 11.80
N PHE A 187 -28.07 29.25 11.57
CA PHE A 187 -26.62 29.16 11.50
C PHE A 187 -26.05 28.50 12.77
N SER A 188 -26.45 29.01 13.93
CA SER A 188 -25.99 28.47 15.22
C SER A 188 -26.39 27.01 15.41
N ARG A 189 -27.64 26.64 15.07
CA ARG A 189 -28.15 25.26 15.16
C ARG A 189 -27.39 24.31 14.23
N PHE A 190 -27.26 24.67 12.95
CA PHE A 190 -26.54 23.86 11.96
C PHE A 190 -25.09 23.61 12.39
N HIS A 191 -24.35 24.69 12.68
CA HIS A 191 -22.94 24.60 13.03
C HIS A 191 -22.70 23.92 14.38
N SER A 192 -23.66 23.98 15.32
CA SER A 192 -23.64 23.20 16.56
C SER A 192 -23.78 21.70 16.30
N GLY A 193 -24.64 21.31 15.35
CA GLY A 193 -24.88 19.93 14.93
C GLY A 193 -23.72 19.29 14.16
N VAL A 194 -22.95 20.07 13.39
CA VAL A 194 -21.73 19.59 12.72
C VAL A 194 -20.68 19.16 13.73
N LYS A 195 -20.14 17.95 13.60
CA LYS A 195 -19.16 17.38 14.55
C LYS A 195 -17.81 17.08 13.90
N ARG A 196 -16.80 16.85 14.75
CA ARG A 196 -15.50 16.30 14.33
C ARG A 196 -15.73 14.93 13.70
N GLY A 197 -15.07 14.70 12.57
CA GLY A 197 -15.17 13.51 11.75
C GLY A 197 -16.17 13.64 10.60
N ASP A 198 -17.10 14.59 10.62
CA ASP A 198 -18.09 14.73 9.54
C ASP A 198 -17.41 15.05 8.20
N VAL A 199 -17.88 14.42 7.13
CA VAL A 199 -17.54 14.78 5.76
C VAL A 199 -18.49 15.88 5.31
N VAL A 200 -17.95 16.98 4.82
CA VAL A 200 -18.72 18.19 4.49
C VAL A 200 -18.32 18.73 3.13
N GLY A 201 -19.30 19.32 2.45
CA GLY A 201 -19.14 20.12 1.25
C GLY A 201 -19.31 21.59 1.61
N ILE A 202 -18.46 22.46 1.07
CA ILE A 202 -18.44 23.89 1.37
C ILE A 202 -18.44 24.64 0.04
N CYS A 203 -19.42 25.51 -0.15
CA CYS A 203 -19.44 26.51 -1.23
C CYS A 203 -19.16 27.88 -0.61
N GLY A 204 -18.06 28.52 -1.01
CA GLY A 204 -17.59 29.75 -0.41
C GLY A 204 -16.61 30.50 -1.31
N PHE A 205 -15.81 31.37 -0.72
CA PHE A 205 -14.76 32.13 -1.41
C PHE A 205 -13.44 32.04 -0.66
N PRO A 206 -12.29 32.21 -1.35
CA PRO A 206 -10.97 32.11 -0.71
C PRO A 206 -10.56 33.43 -0.05
N GLY A 207 -9.70 33.33 0.96
CA GLY A 207 -9.03 34.47 1.56
C GLY A 207 -8.07 34.05 2.66
N LYS A 208 -7.45 35.02 3.34
CA LYS A 208 -6.71 34.77 4.59
C LYS A 208 -7.39 35.43 5.77
N SER A 209 -7.37 34.75 6.90
CA SER A 209 -7.78 35.35 8.17
C SER A 209 -6.86 36.50 8.56
N GLN A 210 -7.27 37.28 9.56
CA GLN A 210 -6.43 38.34 10.15
C GLN A 210 -5.16 37.79 10.81
N ARG A 211 -5.10 36.47 11.06
CA ARG A 211 -3.92 35.77 11.57
C ARG A 211 -3.02 35.21 10.45
N GLY A 212 -3.36 35.48 9.19
CA GLY A 212 -2.59 35.04 8.02
C GLY A 212 -2.80 33.59 7.60
N GLU A 213 -3.70 32.85 8.25
CA GLU A 213 -4.04 31.48 7.87
C GLU A 213 -4.96 31.49 6.63
N LEU A 214 -4.66 30.65 5.63
CA LEU A 214 -5.46 30.49 4.42
C LEU A 214 -6.78 29.79 4.75
N SER A 215 -7.89 30.40 4.35
CA SER A 215 -9.23 29.96 4.71
C SER A 215 -10.19 29.98 3.52
N ILE A 216 -11.14 29.05 3.52
CA ILE A 216 -12.39 29.20 2.77
C ILE A 216 -13.45 29.82 3.69
N PHE A 217 -14.20 30.79 3.17
CA PHE A 217 -15.27 31.49 3.86
C PHE A 217 -16.60 30.97 3.29
N PRO A 218 -17.31 30.08 4.01
CA PRO A 218 -18.54 29.46 3.50
C PRO A 218 -19.66 30.48 3.33
N ARG A 219 -20.33 30.42 2.17
CA ARG A 219 -21.70 30.92 1.99
C ARG A 219 -22.72 29.84 2.31
N LEU A 220 -22.34 28.60 1.99
CA LEU A 220 -23.11 27.40 2.18
C LEU A 220 -22.18 26.27 2.64
N MET A 221 -22.62 25.51 3.63
CA MET A 221 -21.98 24.30 4.11
C MET A 221 -23.03 23.19 4.19
N THR A 222 -22.66 21.97 3.78
CA THR A 222 -23.56 20.81 3.76
C THR A 222 -22.84 19.61 4.34
N VAL A 223 -23.47 18.90 5.27
CA VAL A 223 -22.96 17.60 5.73
C VAL A 223 -23.25 16.55 4.65
N LEU A 224 -22.20 15.88 4.19
CA LEU A 224 -22.27 14.87 3.13
C LEU A 224 -22.30 13.45 3.71
N ALA A 225 -21.55 13.23 4.79
CA ALA A 225 -21.58 11.98 5.53
C ALA A 225 -21.23 12.24 7.01
N PRO A 226 -22.19 12.10 7.94
CA PRO A 226 -21.95 12.26 9.38
C PRO A 226 -21.05 11.14 9.93
N CYS A 227 -20.11 11.48 10.81
CA CYS A 227 -19.26 10.52 11.52
C CYS A 227 -19.89 10.11 12.84
N LEU A 228 -20.39 8.88 12.94
CA LEU A 228 -21.20 8.47 14.10
C LEU A 228 -20.36 8.10 15.33
N HIS A 229 -19.08 7.81 15.15
CA HIS A 229 -18.17 7.46 16.24
C HIS A 229 -17.33 8.66 16.67
N MET A 230 -16.99 8.69 17.96
CA MET A 230 -16.01 9.62 18.48
C MET A 230 -14.62 9.25 17.98
N LEU A 231 -13.96 10.16 17.24
CA LEU A 231 -12.59 9.93 16.79
C LEU A 231 -11.60 10.00 17.97
N PRO A 232 -10.61 9.09 18.05
CA PRO A 232 -9.53 9.17 19.02
C PRO A 232 -8.84 10.54 19.06
N ARG A 233 -8.31 10.88 20.23
CA ARG A 233 -7.50 12.08 20.46
C ARG A 233 -6.15 11.67 20.99
N GLN A 234 -5.16 12.50 20.76
CA GLN A 234 -3.86 12.34 21.40
C GLN A 234 -4.07 12.56 22.90
N SER A 235 -3.70 11.58 23.72
CA SER A 235 -3.79 11.71 25.18
C SER A 235 -2.90 12.88 25.62
N VAL A 236 -3.48 13.90 26.23
CA VAL A 236 -2.70 14.92 26.94
C VAL A 236 -2.10 14.21 28.15
N HIS A 237 -0.83 13.83 28.09
CA HIS A 237 -0.14 13.44 29.31
C HIS A 237 -0.14 14.67 30.23
N VAL A 238 -0.80 14.55 31.37
CA VAL A 238 -0.63 15.46 32.52
C VAL A 238 0.74 15.12 33.14
N SER A 239 1.82 15.45 32.44
CA SER A 239 3.13 15.59 33.04
C SER A 239 3.32 17.07 33.31
N GLY A 240 3.35 17.45 34.60
CA GLY A 240 3.53 18.82 35.08
C GLY A 240 4.92 19.38 34.80
N ALA A 241 5.27 19.52 33.52
CA ALA A 241 6.40 20.29 33.06
C ALA A 241 5.87 21.33 32.07
N GLU A 242 6.17 22.60 32.33
CA GLU A 242 5.88 23.73 31.46
C GLU A 242 6.66 23.55 30.14
N ASP A 243 6.09 22.79 29.21
CA ASP A 243 6.63 22.65 27.87
C ASP A 243 6.07 23.81 27.03
N HIS A 244 6.90 24.86 26.87
CA HIS A 244 6.61 25.93 25.93
C HIS A 244 6.26 25.32 24.57
N PRO A 245 5.20 25.80 23.87
CA PRO A 245 4.84 25.27 22.56
C PRO A 245 5.97 25.56 21.59
N LYS A 246 6.86 24.58 21.40
CA LYS A 246 7.85 24.60 20.33
C LYS A 246 7.04 24.74 19.03
N LYS A 247 7.36 25.77 18.23
CA LYS A 247 6.81 25.94 16.89
C LYS A 247 6.81 24.58 16.21
N ALA A 248 5.64 24.11 15.75
CA ALA A 248 5.55 22.92 14.95
C ALA A 248 6.46 23.10 13.73
N VAL A 249 7.64 22.48 13.78
CA VAL A 249 8.49 22.33 12.61
C VAL A 249 7.66 21.48 11.66
N ASP A 250 7.52 21.95 10.43
CA ASP A 250 6.80 21.24 9.37
C ASP A 250 7.57 19.97 9.03
N TYR A 251 7.40 18.93 9.84
CA TYR A 251 8.07 17.66 9.68
C TYR A 251 7.37 16.90 8.55
N THR A 252 7.89 17.08 7.34
CA THR A 252 7.48 16.27 6.19
C THR A 252 8.33 15.00 6.19
N TRP A 253 7.85 13.93 6.82
CA TRP A 253 8.47 12.62 6.72
C TRP A 253 8.43 12.12 5.26
N GLY A 254 9.52 11.50 4.81
CA GLY A 254 9.66 10.91 3.47
C GLY A 254 10.41 9.59 3.50
N SER A 255 10.36 8.85 2.38
CA SER A 255 11.06 7.57 2.22
C SER A 255 12.57 7.70 2.45
N GLY A 256 13.17 6.73 3.13
CA GLY A 256 14.58 6.70 3.52
C GLY A 256 14.90 7.49 4.80
N MET A 257 13.92 8.18 5.38
CA MET A 257 14.04 8.88 6.67
C MET A 257 13.47 8.03 7.80
N THR A 258 13.98 8.23 9.01
CA THR A 258 13.43 7.56 10.18
C THR A 258 12.04 8.05 10.55
N ARG A 259 11.15 7.13 10.95
CA ARG A 259 9.81 7.44 11.45
C ARG A 259 9.84 7.79 12.93
N LYS A 260 8.75 8.39 13.41
CA LYS A 260 8.52 8.66 14.85
C LYS A 260 7.11 8.23 15.27
N PRO A 261 6.84 6.92 15.37
CA PRO A 261 5.52 6.41 15.74
C PRO A 261 5.03 6.88 17.12
N GLU A 262 5.92 7.35 17.99
CA GLU A 262 5.58 7.92 19.31
C GLU A 262 4.71 9.18 19.19
N GLY A 263 4.82 9.89 18.06
CA GLY A 263 4.02 11.06 17.74
C GLY A 263 2.59 10.74 17.28
N TYR A 264 2.23 9.47 17.11
CA TYR A 264 0.94 9.09 16.52
C TYR A 264 -0.23 9.44 17.42
N THR A 265 -1.33 9.86 16.81
CA THR A 265 -2.58 10.12 17.50
C THR A 265 -3.23 8.80 17.92
N LEU A 266 -3.30 7.85 16.98
CA LEU A 266 -3.69 6.48 17.26
C LEU A 266 -2.42 5.63 17.35
N LYS A 267 -2.06 5.18 18.56
CA LYS A 267 -0.81 4.44 18.81
C LYS A 267 -0.99 2.93 18.86
N ASP A 268 -2.14 2.48 19.38
CA ASP A 268 -2.44 1.05 19.54
C ASP A 268 -2.39 0.31 18.20
N GLN A 269 -1.39 -0.56 18.04
CA GLN A 269 -1.12 -1.25 16.78
C GLN A 269 -2.30 -2.13 16.35
N GLU A 270 -2.97 -2.77 17.31
CA GLU A 270 -4.11 -3.65 17.05
C GLU A 270 -5.26 -2.88 16.37
N THR A 271 -5.63 -1.74 16.95
CA THR A 271 -6.65 -0.85 16.37
C THR A 271 -6.21 -0.29 15.03
N ARG A 272 -4.94 0.13 14.89
CA ARG A 272 -4.41 0.66 13.63
C ARG A 272 -4.50 -0.34 12.48
N TYR A 273 -4.13 -1.60 12.72
CA TYR A 273 -4.12 -2.64 11.70
C TYR A 273 -5.54 -3.12 11.35
N ARG A 274 -6.44 -3.23 12.33
CA ARG A 274 -7.84 -3.65 12.09
C ARG A 274 -8.70 -2.54 11.50
N GLN A 275 -8.48 -1.30 11.93
CA GLN A 275 -9.22 -0.12 11.50
C GLN A 275 -8.29 0.79 10.69
N ARG A 276 -7.72 0.27 9.60
CA ARG A 276 -6.75 1.02 8.77
C ARG A 276 -7.29 2.36 8.30
N TYR A 277 -8.58 2.46 8.03
CA TYR A 277 -9.23 3.74 7.70
C TYR A 277 -9.04 4.79 8.80
N LEU A 278 -9.07 4.41 10.08
CA LEU A 278 -8.83 5.28 11.22
C LEU A 278 -7.36 5.68 11.33
N ASP A 279 -6.45 4.73 11.13
CA ASP A 279 -5.01 4.98 11.10
C ASP A 279 -4.62 5.99 10.00
N LEU A 280 -5.12 5.77 8.77
CA LEU A 280 -4.91 6.69 7.64
C LEU A 280 -5.47 8.10 7.90
N MET A 281 -6.60 8.19 8.60
CA MET A 281 -7.20 9.49 8.94
C MET A 281 -6.41 10.25 10.00
N LEU A 282 -5.81 9.55 10.97
CA LEU A 282 -5.23 10.18 12.17
C LEU A 282 -3.70 10.28 12.12
N ASN A 283 -3.03 9.45 11.33
CA ASN A 283 -1.58 9.39 11.23
C ASN A 283 -1.14 9.63 9.77
N PRO A 284 -0.87 10.91 9.37
CA PRO A 284 -0.53 11.25 7.98
C PRO A 284 0.69 10.51 7.41
N GLU A 285 1.66 10.17 8.26
CA GLU A 285 2.82 9.37 7.87
C GLU A 285 2.43 8.01 7.27
N VAL A 286 1.36 7.39 7.77
CA VAL A 286 0.88 6.09 7.26
C VAL A 286 0.43 6.21 5.80
N GLN A 287 -0.16 7.35 5.39
CA GLN A 287 -0.46 7.59 3.98
C GLN A 287 0.81 7.65 3.13
N GLN A 288 1.90 8.22 3.66
CA GLN A 288 3.18 8.31 2.95
C GLN A 288 3.86 6.94 2.82
N VAL A 289 3.70 6.04 3.80
CA VAL A 289 4.15 4.64 3.69
C VAL A 289 3.52 3.97 2.47
N PHE A 290 2.20 4.08 2.30
CA PHE A 290 1.51 3.45 1.17
C PHE A 290 1.74 4.16 -0.17
N LYS A 291 1.95 5.49 -0.17
CA LYS A 291 2.43 6.20 -1.36
C LYS A 291 3.83 5.73 -1.77
N THR A 292 4.71 5.49 -0.80
CA THR A 292 6.06 4.95 -1.05
C THR A 292 5.97 3.54 -1.63
N ARG A 293 5.13 2.66 -1.05
CA ARG A 293 4.86 1.33 -1.61
C ARG A 293 4.41 1.39 -3.07
N ALA A 294 3.47 2.28 -3.40
CA ALA A 294 2.99 2.44 -4.76
C ALA A 294 4.11 2.92 -5.71
N ARG A 295 4.98 3.82 -5.25
CA ARG A 295 6.16 4.27 -6.02
C ARG A 295 7.19 3.15 -6.22
N VAL A 296 7.42 2.29 -5.21
CA VAL A 296 8.27 1.09 -5.34
C VAL A 296 7.78 0.19 -6.47
N ILE A 297 6.48 -0.16 -6.46
CA ILE A 297 5.87 -1.00 -7.49
C ILE A 297 5.96 -0.32 -8.88
N SER A 298 5.70 0.99 -8.94
CA SER A 298 5.79 1.74 -10.19
C SER A 298 7.22 1.79 -10.74
N TYR A 299 8.22 1.87 -9.87
CA TYR A 299 9.63 1.84 -10.26
C TYR A 299 10.01 0.47 -10.83
N TYR A 300 9.59 -0.63 -10.20
CA TYR A 300 9.80 -1.99 -10.73
C TYR A 300 9.33 -2.12 -12.18
N ARG A 301 8.05 -1.77 -12.42
CA ARG A 301 7.46 -1.84 -13.76
C ARG A 301 8.27 -1.03 -14.76
N LYS A 302 8.46 0.25 -14.47
CA LYS A 302 9.24 1.15 -15.33
C LYS A 302 10.65 0.61 -15.61
N PHE A 303 11.33 0.05 -14.60
CA PHE A 303 12.68 -0.49 -14.76
C PHE A 303 12.69 -1.71 -15.70
N LEU A 304 11.82 -2.69 -15.46
CA LEU A 304 11.74 -3.91 -16.27
C LEU A 304 11.19 -3.66 -17.68
N ASP A 305 10.20 -2.79 -17.82
CA ASP A 305 9.65 -2.35 -19.11
C ASP A 305 10.74 -1.71 -19.97
N ASN A 306 11.60 -0.86 -19.38
CA ASN A 306 12.72 -0.24 -20.09
C ASN A 306 13.79 -1.25 -20.52
N LEU A 307 13.89 -2.39 -19.84
CA LEU A 307 14.74 -3.52 -20.22
C LEU A 307 14.05 -4.47 -21.21
N GLY A 308 12.84 -4.15 -21.68
CA GLY A 308 12.10 -4.93 -22.66
C GLY A 308 11.49 -6.21 -22.11
N PHE A 309 11.25 -6.29 -20.80
CA PHE A 309 10.43 -7.36 -20.24
C PHE A 309 8.94 -7.12 -20.53
N ILE A 310 8.18 -8.21 -20.55
CA ILE A 310 6.72 -8.19 -20.69
C ILE A 310 6.09 -8.55 -19.34
N GLU A 311 5.21 -7.69 -18.80
CA GLU A 311 4.38 -8.02 -17.64
C GLU A 311 3.34 -9.07 -18.04
N VAL A 312 3.26 -10.17 -17.28
CA VAL A 312 2.32 -11.27 -17.51
C VAL A 312 1.56 -11.61 -16.23
N GLU A 313 0.46 -12.36 -16.37
CA GLU A 313 -0.28 -12.92 -15.25
C GLU A 313 -0.34 -14.45 -15.39
N THR A 314 0.10 -15.17 -14.35
CA THR A 314 0.07 -16.63 -14.30
C THR A 314 -0.99 -17.15 -13.31
N PRO A 315 -1.43 -18.41 -13.41
CA PRO A 315 -2.48 -18.93 -12.53
C PRO A 315 -2.14 -18.79 -11.03
N VAL A 316 -3.11 -18.28 -10.26
CA VAL A 316 -3.03 -18.21 -8.79
C VAL A 316 -3.45 -19.53 -8.14
N MET A 317 -4.35 -20.27 -8.79
CA MET A 317 -4.81 -21.58 -8.35
C MET A 317 -4.22 -22.65 -9.26
N ASN A 318 -3.51 -23.62 -8.69
CA ASN A 318 -2.78 -24.66 -9.40
C ASN A 318 -3.22 -26.06 -8.97
N MET A 319 -3.10 -27.03 -9.88
CA MET A 319 -3.28 -28.45 -9.53
C MET A 319 -2.17 -28.97 -8.61
N THR A 320 -0.99 -28.37 -8.69
CA THR A 320 0.19 -28.68 -7.87
C THR A 320 0.87 -27.38 -7.45
N ALA A 321 1.31 -27.28 -6.20
CA ALA A 321 2.10 -26.15 -5.73
C ALA A 321 3.60 -26.41 -6.00
N GLY A 322 4.27 -25.46 -6.65
CA GLY A 322 5.70 -25.55 -6.97
C GLY A 322 6.34 -24.17 -7.12
N GLY A 323 7.64 -24.13 -7.41
CA GLY A 323 8.43 -22.90 -7.55
C GLY A 323 9.09 -22.43 -6.26
N ALA A 324 8.59 -22.83 -5.09
CA ALA A 324 9.25 -22.58 -3.80
C ALA A 324 9.03 -23.74 -2.83
N ALA A 325 9.96 -23.93 -1.89
CA ALA A 325 9.77 -24.82 -0.76
C ALA A 325 8.93 -24.08 0.30
N ALA A 326 7.63 -24.33 0.29
CA ALA A 326 6.68 -23.67 1.18
C ALA A 326 5.38 -24.49 1.27
N ARG A 327 4.73 -24.47 2.43
CA ARG A 327 3.44 -25.14 2.62
C ARG A 327 2.33 -24.35 1.89
N PRO A 328 1.58 -24.95 0.95
CA PRO A 328 0.53 -24.23 0.23
C PRO A 328 -0.78 -24.13 1.04
N PHE A 329 -1.63 -23.17 0.66
CA PHE A 329 -3.05 -23.20 1.00
C PHE A 329 -3.80 -24.12 0.02
N ILE A 330 -4.79 -24.85 0.53
CA ILE A 330 -5.63 -25.77 -0.23
C ILE A 330 -7.04 -25.19 -0.30
N THR A 331 -7.66 -25.26 -1.47
CA THR A 331 -9.06 -24.91 -1.72
C THR A 331 -9.71 -25.96 -2.62
N HIS A 332 -11.00 -25.80 -2.91
CA HIS A 332 -11.78 -26.78 -3.67
C HIS A 332 -12.63 -26.09 -4.73
N HIS A 333 -12.61 -26.60 -5.95
CA HIS A 333 -13.42 -26.11 -7.06
C HIS A 333 -14.70 -26.95 -7.20
N ASN A 334 -15.83 -26.45 -6.69
CA ASN A 334 -17.08 -27.20 -6.56
C ASN A 334 -17.59 -27.83 -7.87
N GLU A 335 -17.51 -27.13 -9.01
CA GLU A 335 -18.07 -27.64 -10.28
C GLU A 335 -17.20 -28.74 -10.90
N MET A 336 -15.89 -28.71 -10.65
CA MET A 336 -14.95 -29.70 -11.18
C MET A 336 -14.63 -30.80 -10.17
N ASP A 337 -15.17 -30.67 -8.95
CA ASP A 337 -14.94 -31.56 -7.81
C ASP A 337 -13.44 -31.90 -7.62
N MET A 338 -12.59 -30.87 -7.60
CA MET A 338 -11.14 -31.02 -7.50
C MET A 338 -10.51 -30.08 -6.49
N GLU A 339 -9.45 -30.56 -5.83
CA GLU A 339 -8.60 -29.72 -4.99
C GLU A 339 -7.69 -28.84 -5.85
N LEU A 340 -7.49 -27.62 -5.39
CA LEU A 340 -6.55 -26.65 -5.97
C LEU A 340 -5.69 -26.06 -4.86
N TYR A 341 -4.48 -25.67 -5.22
CA TYR A 341 -3.52 -25.05 -4.33
C TYR A 341 -3.31 -23.60 -4.73
N LEU A 342 -3.31 -22.68 -3.75
CA LEU A 342 -2.84 -21.32 -4.01
C LEU A 342 -1.34 -21.35 -4.26
N ARG A 343 -0.87 -20.60 -5.27
CA ARG A 343 0.53 -20.57 -5.65
C ARG A 343 1.44 -20.07 -4.52
N VAL A 344 2.57 -20.75 -4.35
CA VAL A 344 3.66 -20.33 -3.46
C VAL A 344 4.70 -19.47 -4.20
N SER A 345 4.78 -19.61 -5.52
CA SER A 345 5.57 -18.83 -6.48
C SER A 345 5.00 -19.02 -7.91
N PRO A 346 5.10 -18.02 -8.81
CA PRO A 346 4.80 -18.14 -10.24
C PRO A 346 5.92 -18.79 -11.10
N GLU A 347 7.09 -19.07 -10.53
CA GLU A 347 8.32 -19.51 -11.21
C GLU A 347 8.13 -20.54 -12.33
N LEU A 348 7.43 -21.65 -12.05
CA LEU A 348 7.30 -22.74 -13.03
C LEU A 348 6.54 -22.30 -14.29
N TYR A 349 5.57 -21.39 -14.16
CA TYR A 349 4.84 -20.85 -15.31
C TYR A 349 5.67 -19.84 -16.09
N LEU A 350 6.41 -18.97 -15.40
CA LEU A 350 7.25 -17.98 -16.06
C LEU A 350 8.34 -18.66 -16.89
N LYS A 351 8.94 -19.75 -16.40
CA LYS A 351 9.83 -20.60 -17.21
C LYS A 351 9.13 -21.25 -18.42
N LYS A 352 7.90 -21.74 -18.26
CA LYS A 352 7.10 -22.27 -19.40
C LYS A 352 6.88 -21.21 -20.48
N LEU A 353 6.72 -19.93 -20.10
CA LEU A 353 6.61 -18.83 -21.06
C LEU A 353 7.92 -18.56 -21.81
N VAL A 354 9.06 -18.66 -21.12
CA VAL A 354 10.38 -18.56 -21.77
C VAL A 354 10.58 -19.71 -22.76
N VAL A 355 10.20 -20.95 -22.42
CA VAL A 355 10.13 -22.07 -23.40
C VAL A 355 9.25 -21.70 -24.60
N GLY A 356 8.14 -21.01 -24.36
CA GLY A 356 7.23 -20.52 -25.39
C GLY A 356 7.78 -19.38 -26.27
N GLY A 357 9.00 -18.90 -26.00
CA GLY A 357 9.68 -17.86 -26.79
C GLY A 357 9.51 -16.44 -26.24
N LEU A 358 8.95 -16.25 -25.04
CA LEU A 358 8.96 -14.96 -24.36
C LEU A 358 10.26 -14.81 -23.57
N ASP A 359 11.31 -14.32 -24.22
CA ASP A 359 12.68 -14.25 -23.67
C ASP A 359 12.81 -13.42 -22.38
N ARG A 360 11.90 -12.47 -22.13
CA ARG A 360 11.92 -11.60 -20.94
C ARG A 360 10.51 -11.41 -20.40
N VAL A 361 10.19 -12.07 -19.29
CA VAL A 361 8.87 -12.00 -18.65
C VAL A 361 9.00 -11.62 -17.19
N TYR A 362 8.03 -10.86 -16.67
CA TYR A 362 7.92 -10.61 -15.24
C TYR A 362 6.48 -10.63 -14.77
N GLU A 363 6.28 -10.92 -13.48
CA GLU A 363 5.00 -10.79 -12.82
C GLU A 363 5.18 -10.12 -11.45
N ILE A 364 4.37 -9.08 -11.19
CA ILE A 364 4.20 -8.51 -9.84
C ILE A 364 2.86 -8.99 -9.30
N GLY A 365 2.88 -9.92 -8.37
CA GLY A 365 1.67 -10.60 -7.93
C GLY A 365 1.68 -11.05 -6.48
N LYS A 366 0.52 -11.50 -6.00
CA LYS A 366 0.40 -12.15 -4.70
C LYS A 366 0.90 -13.59 -4.74
N THR A 367 1.55 -13.99 -3.66
CA THR A 367 1.89 -15.38 -3.34
C THR A 367 1.39 -15.72 -1.96
N PHE A 368 1.13 -17.01 -1.73
CA PHE A 368 0.42 -17.50 -0.55
C PHE A 368 1.20 -18.63 0.08
N ARG A 369 1.55 -18.48 1.37
CA ARG A 369 2.29 -19.49 2.13
C ARG A 369 1.60 -19.73 3.47
N ASN A 370 1.24 -20.99 3.72
CA ASN A 370 0.52 -21.41 4.91
C ASN A 370 1.50 -21.69 6.05
N GLU A 371 2.15 -20.63 6.51
CA GLU A 371 3.24 -20.63 7.48
C GLU A 371 2.88 -19.77 8.70
N GLY A 372 3.79 -19.71 9.69
CA GLY A 372 3.66 -18.83 10.84
C GLY A 372 3.72 -17.35 10.46
N MET A 373 3.06 -16.50 11.25
CA MET A 373 3.16 -15.04 11.12
C MET A 373 4.16 -14.47 12.12
N ASP A 374 5.05 -13.61 11.66
CA ASP A 374 6.01 -12.87 12.50
C ASP A 374 6.15 -11.40 12.04
N LEU A 375 7.28 -10.76 12.35
CA LEU A 375 7.55 -9.37 11.95
C LEU A 375 7.79 -9.20 10.44
N THR A 376 8.14 -10.26 9.74
CA THR A 376 8.56 -10.28 8.33
C THR A 376 7.75 -11.25 7.46
N HIS A 377 6.94 -12.14 8.07
CA HIS A 377 6.14 -13.15 7.40
C HIS A 377 4.64 -12.93 7.64
N ILE A 378 3.88 -13.01 6.55
CA ILE A 378 2.42 -12.89 6.51
C ILE A 378 1.91 -13.91 5.47
N PRO A 379 0.69 -14.46 5.59
CA PRO A 379 0.27 -15.58 4.75
C PRO A 379 0.05 -15.23 3.27
N GLU A 380 -0.17 -13.95 2.96
CA GLU A 380 -0.26 -13.43 1.59
C GLU A 380 0.64 -12.20 1.41
N PHE A 381 1.64 -12.30 0.55
CA PHE A 381 2.62 -11.23 0.33
C PHE A 381 2.78 -10.96 -1.17
N THR A 382 3.41 -9.84 -1.50
CA THR A 382 3.63 -9.41 -2.89
C THR A 382 5.09 -9.55 -3.23
N MET A 383 5.36 -10.17 -4.37
CA MET A 383 6.71 -10.27 -4.93
C MET A 383 6.72 -9.91 -6.41
N CYS A 384 7.88 -9.51 -6.88
CA CYS A 384 8.19 -9.44 -8.30
C CYS A 384 9.06 -10.65 -8.63
N GLU A 385 8.66 -11.45 -9.62
CA GLU A 385 9.53 -12.45 -10.23
C GLU A 385 9.75 -12.09 -11.69
N PHE A 386 10.98 -12.21 -12.20
CA PHE A 386 11.28 -12.06 -13.60
C PHE A 386 12.27 -13.12 -14.10
N TYR A 387 12.17 -13.47 -15.37
CA TYR A 387 12.99 -14.46 -16.04
C TYR A 387 13.54 -13.88 -17.34
N MET A 388 14.84 -14.06 -17.54
CA MET A 388 15.59 -13.47 -18.64
C MET A 388 16.39 -14.56 -19.35
N ALA A 389 15.96 -14.90 -20.57
CA ALA A 389 16.70 -15.80 -21.45
C ALA A 389 18.07 -15.19 -21.79
N TYR A 390 19.05 -16.07 -21.96
CA TYR A 390 20.45 -15.83 -22.26
C TYR A 390 21.24 -15.08 -21.18
N ALA A 391 20.67 -14.92 -19.98
CA ALA A 391 21.36 -14.39 -18.81
C ALA A 391 21.83 -15.54 -17.88
N ASP A 392 22.82 -15.24 -17.04
CA ASP A 392 23.21 -16.04 -15.88
C ASP A 392 23.10 -15.23 -14.57
N TYR A 393 23.34 -15.89 -13.43
CA TYR A 393 23.24 -15.24 -12.11
C TYR A 393 24.19 -14.03 -11.91
N ASN A 394 25.27 -13.89 -12.68
CA ASN A 394 26.14 -12.71 -12.61
C ASN A 394 25.45 -11.49 -13.22
N ASP A 395 24.81 -11.67 -14.38
CA ASP A 395 23.99 -10.63 -15.00
C ASP A 395 22.87 -10.18 -14.04
N LEU A 396 22.25 -11.14 -13.33
CA LEU A 396 21.23 -10.84 -12.34
C LEU A 396 21.76 -10.08 -11.12
N MET A 397 23.01 -10.31 -10.69
CA MET A 397 23.63 -9.50 -9.62
C MET A 397 23.81 -8.04 -10.06
N GLU A 398 24.23 -7.80 -11.30
CA GLU A 398 24.35 -6.45 -11.87
C GLU A 398 22.98 -5.77 -11.98
N ILE A 399 21.97 -6.49 -12.50
CA ILE A 399 20.59 -5.98 -12.58
C ILE A 399 20.03 -5.66 -11.19
N ALA A 400 20.27 -6.51 -10.19
CA ALA A 400 19.84 -6.27 -8.81
C ALA A 400 20.51 -5.04 -8.19
N GLU A 401 21.81 -4.84 -8.45
CA GLU A 401 22.56 -3.64 -8.04
C GLU A 401 21.98 -2.37 -8.68
N GLU A 402 21.73 -2.37 -10.00
CA GLU A 402 21.14 -1.23 -10.72
C GLU A 402 19.72 -0.91 -10.26
N LEU A 403 18.87 -1.94 -10.16
CA LEU A 403 17.48 -1.82 -9.72
C LEU A 403 17.39 -1.19 -8.33
N LEU A 404 18.10 -1.75 -7.35
CA LEU A 404 17.99 -1.32 -5.95
C LEU A 404 18.68 0.02 -5.71
N SER A 405 19.89 0.21 -6.21
CA SER A 405 20.61 1.48 -6.02
C SER A 405 19.90 2.65 -6.70
N GLY A 406 19.37 2.42 -7.92
CA GLY A 406 18.57 3.40 -8.66
C GLY A 406 17.23 3.71 -7.97
N MET A 407 16.51 2.68 -7.49
CA MET A 407 15.24 2.87 -6.78
C MET A 407 15.42 3.68 -5.50
N VAL A 408 16.41 3.32 -4.68
CA VAL A 408 16.72 4.04 -3.43
C VAL A 408 17.07 5.50 -3.76
N LYS A 409 17.87 5.74 -4.80
CA LYS A 409 18.22 7.09 -5.25
C LYS A 409 17.03 7.90 -5.74
N GLU A 410 16.15 7.33 -6.56
CA GLU A 410 14.96 8.00 -7.10
C GLU A 410 13.95 8.32 -5.97
N LEU A 411 13.75 7.40 -5.04
CA LEU A 411 12.74 7.56 -3.98
C LEU A 411 13.20 8.49 -2.86
N THR A 412 14.49 8.45 -2.50
CA THR A 412 15.01 9.11 -1.29
C THR A 412 15.95 10.29 -1.59
N GLY A 413 16.43 10.42 -2.83
CA GLY A 413 17.45 11.42 -3.22
C GLY A 413 18.89 11.02 -2.86
N SER A 414 19.10 9.90 -2.16
CA SER A 414 20.40 9.37 -1.72
C SER A 414 20.51 7.87 -2.01
N HIS A 415 21.71 7.30 -1.97
CA HIS A 415 21.90 5.84 -1.92
C HIS A 415 21.86 5.30 -0.48
N LYS A 416 21.81 6.20 0.51
CA LYS A 416 21.85 5.88 1.93
C LYS A 416 20.51 6.14 2.56
N ILE A 417 20.03 5.19 3.36
CA ILE A 417 18.81 5.32 4.16
C ILE A 417 19.14 5.15 5.65
N ARG A 418 18.27 5.66 6.52
CA ARG A 418 18.32 5.40 7.95
C ARG A 418 17.20 4.45 8.35
N TYR A 419 17.53 3.47 9.19
CA TYR A 419 16.60 2.38 9.55
C TYR A 419 16.78 1.97 11.02
N HIS A 420 15.69 1.83 11.78
CA HIS A 420 15.69 1.36 13.16
C HIS A 420 15.70 -0.19 13.23
N GLY A 421 16.73 -0.80 12.65
CA GLY A 421 16.87 -2.25 12.62
C GLY A 421 17.05 -2.92 13.98
N ASN A 422 17.51 -2.16 14.98
CA ASN A 422 17.68 -2.60 16.35
C ASN A 422 16.53 -2.13 17.28
N GLY A 423 15.41 -1.67 16.70
CA GLY A 423 14.25 -1.16 17.43
C GLY A 423 14.33 0.34 17.74
N TRP A 424 13.17 0.94 18.03
CA TRP A 424 12.96 2.39 18.20
C TRP A 424 13.74 3.04 19.36
N ASN A 425 14.19 2.25 20.34
CA ASN A 425 14.94 2.74 21.49
C ASN A 425 16.45 2.90 21.20
N ASN A 426 16.92 2.41 20.07
CA ASN A 426 18.31 2.48 19.65
C ASN A 426 18.48 3.50 18.53
N GLU A 427 19.69 4.02 18.36
CA GLU A 427 19.99 4.89 17.22
C GLU A 427 19.77 4.11 15.91
N PRO A 428 19.16 4.76 14.89
CA PRO A 428 18.96 4.13 13.59
C PRO A 428 20.32 3.89 12.92
N ILE A 429 20.44 2.73 12.29
CA ILE A 429 21.60 2.39 11.47
C ILE A 429 21.51 3.11 10.11
N GLU A 430 22.66 3.31 9.48
CA GLU A 430 22.74 3.71 8.08
C GLU A 430 22.89 2.44 7.23
N ILE A 431 22.10 2.34 6.15
CA ILE A 431 22.21 1.28 5.14
C ILE A 431 22.61 1.94 3.83
N ASP A 432 23.73 1.51 3.26
CA ASP A 432 24.30 2.07 2.04
C ASP A 432 24.05 1.15 0.84
N PHE A 433 23.24 1.62 -0.11
CA PHE A 433 22.91 0.93 -1.38
C PHE A 433 23.81 1.41 -2.54
N THR A 434 25.00 1.93 -2.26
CA THR A 434 25.98 2.24 -3.31
C THR A 434 26.60 0.95 -3.85
N PRO A 435 26.50 0.65 -5.16
CA PRO A 435 27.13 -0.54 -5.76
C PRO A 435 28.66 -0.35 -5.91
N PRO A 436 29.44 -1.45 -6.06
CA PRO A 436 29.00 -2.85 -6.03
C PRO A 436 28.70 -3.34 -4.61
N PHE A 437 27.71 -4.21 -4.49
CA PHE A 437 27.36 -4.86 -3.23
C PHE A 437 28.38 -5.94 -2.87
N ARG A 438 28.53 -6.17 -1.56
CA ARG A 438 29.44 -7.20 -1.05
C ARG A 438 28.96 -8.58 -1.52
N ARG A 439 29.89 -9.45 -1.92
CA ARG A 439 29.62 -10.84 -2.31
C ARG A 439 30.33 -11.79 -1.33
N MET A 440 29.65 -12.84 -0.90
CA MET A 440 30.12 -13.83 0.08
C MET A 440 29.81 -15.23 -0.40
N ASP A 441 30.80 -16.10 -0.54
CA ASP A 441 30.59 -17.51 -0.85
C ASP A 441 30.05 -18.24 0.39
N LEU A 442 28.89 -18.90 0.25
CA LEU A 442 28.16 -19.46 1.39
C LEU A 442 29.00 -20.46 2.18
N MET A 443 29.62 -21.43 1.50
CA MET A 443 30.31 -22.52 2.18
C MET A 443 31.62 -22.05 2.78
N GLU A 444 32.43 -21.31 2.01
CA GLU A 444 33.74 -20.81 2.46
C GLU A 444 33.60 -19.86 3.67
N GLU A 445 32.62 -18.94 3.62
CA GLU A 445 32.39 -17.99 4.73
C GLU A 445 31.79 -18.67 5.96
N LEU A 446 30.91 -19.66 5.78
CA LEU A 446 30.34 -20.41 6.90
C LEU A 446 31.41 -21.21 7.63
N GLU A 447 32.25 -21.95 6.90
CA GLU A 447 33.37 -22.71 7.46
C GLU A 447 34.34 -21.80 8.21
N SER A 448 34.68 -20.65 7.60
CA SER A 448 35.58 -19.66 8.18
C SER A 448 35.02 -19.04 9.47
N LYS A 449 33.77 -18.54 9.46
CA LYS A 449 33.19 -17.84 10.61
C LYS A 449 32.79 -18.78 11.75
N ALA A 450 32.27 -19.96 11.43
CA ALA A 450 31.89 -20.94 12.44
C ALA A 450 33.10 -21.78 12.90
N ASN A 451 34.25 -21.67 12.21
CA ASN A 451 35.44 -22.50 12.44
C ASN A 451 35.11 -23.99 12.40
N ILE A 452 34.45 -24.41 11.31
CA ILE A 452 33.99 -25.78 11.05
C ILE A 452 34.53 -26.29 9.72
N CYS A 453 34.47 -27.61 9.52
CA CYS A 453 34.85 -28.25 8.27
C CYS A 453 33.68 -29.14 7.84
N ILE A 454 32.86 -28.65 6.92
CA ILE A 454 31.64 -29.33 6.51
C ILE A 454 32.01 -30.48 5.56
N PRO A 455 31.50 -31.70 5.78
CA PRO A 455 31.72 -32.79 4.83
C PRO A 455 31.21 -32.44 3.42
N LYS A 456 32.01 -32.73 2.39
CA LYS A 456 31.70 -32.38 1.00
C LYS A 456 30.47 -33.10 0.45
N ASP A 457 30.23 -34.34 0.88
CA ASP A 457 29.04 -35.09 0.50
C ASP A 457 27.88 -34.76 1.45
N LEU A 458 27.17 -33.68 1.12
CA LEU A 458 26.04 -33.17 1.89
C LEU A 458 24.82 -34.12 1.90
N SER A 459 24.79 -35.11 1.00
CA SER A 459 23.74 -36.13 0.95
C SER A 459 23.97 -37.27 1.94
N SER A 460 25.17 -37.38 2.52
CA SER A 460 25.52 -38.46 3.43
C SER A 460 24.93 -38.28 4.84
N GLU A 461 24.62 -39.40 5.50
CA GLU A 461 24.24 -39.43 6.92
C GLU A 461 25.32 -38.81 7.82
N ALA A 462 26.59 -38.95 7.44
CA ALA A 462 27.72 -38.37 8.16
C ALA A 462 27.69 -36.84 8.12
N ALA A 463 27.36 -36.24 6.97
CA ALA A 463 27.21 -34.78 6.85
C ALA A 463 26.02 -34.27 7.66
N ASN A 464 24.87 -34.97 7.58
CA ASN A 464 23.69 -34.61 8.35
C ASN A 464 23.99 -34.61 9.86
N LYS A 465 24.60 -35.69 10.37
CA LYS A 465 24.99 -35.81 11.77
C LYS A 465 25.99 -34.73 12.18
N TYR A 466 26.99 -34.44 11.35
CA TYR A 466 27.96 -33.38 11.62
C TYR A 466 27.29 -32.01 11.79
N LEU A 467 26.34 -31.67 10.91
CA LEU A 467 25.62 -30.39 10.97
C LEU A 467 24.66 -30.34 12.16
N LEU A 468 24.05 -31.46 12.54
CA LEU A 468 23.23 -31.57 13.75
C LEU A 468 24.09 -31.30 15.00
N ASP A 469 25.23 -31.98 15.12
CA ASP A 469 26.19 -31.79 16.22
C ASP A 469 26.72 -30.34 16.24
N ALA A 470 26.93 -29.74 15.07
CA ALA A 470 27.33 -28.33 14.96
C ALA A 470 26.23 -27.38 15.46
N CYS A 471 24.97 -27.59 15.07
CA CYS A 471 23.83 -26.83 15.58
C CYS A 471 23.73 -26.94 17.10
N GLU A 472 23.86 -28.14 17.68
CA GLU A 472 23.86 -28.35 19.13
C GLU A 472 25.03 -27.62 19.81
N ARG A 473 26.25 -27.75 19.25
CA ARG A 473 27.46 -27.09 19.77
C ARG A 473 27.33 -25.57 19.83
N PHE A 474 26.68 -24.97 18.83
CA PHE A 474 26.47 -23.52 18.75
C PHE A 474 25.12 -23.05 19.31
N ASN A 475 24.34 -23.97 19.91
CA ASN A 475 23.00 -23.69 20.44
C ASN A 475 22.05 -23.06 19.40
N VAL A 476 22.16 -23.50 18.15
CA VAL A 476 21.30 -23.11 17.04
C VAL A 476 20.11 -24.06 17.01
N LYS A 477 18.90 -23.50 17.19
CA LYS A 477 17.66 -24.29 17.22
C LYS A 477 17.16 -24.57 15.80
N CYS A 478 17.03 -25.86 15.47
CA CYS A 478 16.35 -26.32 14.26
C CYS A 478 15.14 -27.18 14.66
N PRO A 479 13.90 -26.78 14.37
CA PRO A 479 12.74 -27.65 14.57
C PRO A 479 12.77 -28.86 13.61
N PRO A 480 12.25 -30.03 14.02
CA PRO A 480 12.11 -31.19 13.14
C PRO A 480 11.32 -30.87 11.86
N PRO A 481 11.59 -31.55 10.74
CA PRO A 481 12.64 -32.56 10.55
C PRO A 481 14.05 -31.94 10.48
N HIS A 482 15.07 -32.68 10.92
CA HIS A 482 16.48 -32.24 10.90
C HIS A 482 17.18 -32.63 9.60
N THR A 483 16.64 -32.20 8.46
CA THR A 483 17.27 -32.43 7.15
C THR A 483 18.56 -31.62 7.03
N THR A 484 19.50 -32.08 6.19
CA THR A 484 20.78 -31.37 5.96
C THR A 484 20.54 -29.93 5.50
N THR A 485 19.56 -29.72 4.62
CA THR A 485 19.13 -28.40 4.12
C THR A 485 18.70 -27.47 5.25
N ARG A 486 17.82 -27.93 6.16
CA ARG A 486 17.30 -27.12 7.27
C ARG A 486 18.37 -26.79 8.31
N LEU A 487 19.27 -27.75 8.58
CA LEU A 487 20.40 -27.53 9.50
C LEU A 487 21.37 -26.49 8.94
N LEU A 488 21.69 -26.58 7.65
CA LEU A 488 22.58 -25.64 6.98
C LEU A 488 21.98 -24.23 6.92
N ASP A 489 20.70 -24.11 6.55
CA ASP A 489 19.94 -22.86 6.60
C ASP A 489 20.03 -22.18 7.97
N LYS A 490 19.85 -22.94 9.06
CA LYS A 490 19.90 -22.39 10.42
C LYS A 490 21.30 -21.92 10.83
N LEU A 491 22.35 -22.61 10.39
CA LEU A 491 23.74 -22.19 10.60
C LEU A 491 24.09 -20.94 9.79
N VAL A 492 23.63 -20.86 8.54
CA VAL A 492 23.78 -19.68 7.67
C VAL A 492 23.10 -18.47 8.31
N GLY A 493 21.86 -18.63 8.78
CA GLY A 493 21.13 -17.59 9.52
C GLY A 493 21.89 -17.07 10.74
N HIS A 494 22.51 -17.98 11.49
CA HIS A 494 23.26 -17.62 12.70
C HIS A 494 24.59 -16.91 12.42
N PHE A 495 25.38 -17.39 11.45
CA PHE A 495 26.76 -16.94 11.24
C PHE A 495 26.94 -15.92 10.10
N LEU A 496 26.09 -15.97 9.07
CA LEU A 496 26.25 -15.16 7.86
C LEU A 496 25.24 -14.02 7.81
N GLU A 497 23.95 -14.31 7.90
CA GLU A 497 22.87 -13.32 7.72
C GLU A 497 22.99 -12.16 8.72
N GLU A 498 23.31 -12.45 9.98
CA GLU A 498 23.53 -11.46 11.05
C GLU A 498 24.59 -10.41 10.74
N THR A 499 25.49 -10.68 9.77
CA THR A 499 26.55 -9.76 9.35
C THR A 499 26.19 -8.89 8.15
N CYS A 500 25.04 -9.15 7.51
CA CYS A 500 24.59 -8.49 6.29
C CYS A 500 23.79 -7.22 6.61
N ILE A 501 24.47 -6.15 7.05
CA ILE A 501 23.81 -4.85 7.31
C ILE A 501 23.52 -4.12 6.01
N ASN A 502 24.57 -3.83 5.24
CA ASN A 502 24.45 -3.32 3.88
C ASN A 502 24.04 -4.45 2.92
N PRO A 503 23.49 -4.14 1.74
CA PRO A 503 23.19 -5.12 0.70
C PRO A 503 24.40 -6.04 0.45
N THR A 504 24.19 -7.33 0.69
CA THR A 504 25.23 -8.36 0.58
C THR A 504 24.66 -9.59 -0.11
N PHE A 505 25.27 -10.00 -1.21
CA PHE A 505 24.98 -11.25 -1.89
C PHE A 505 25.66 -12.41 -1.15
N ILE A 506 24.89 -13.41 -0.73
CA ILE A 506 25.39 -14.73 -0.36
C ILE A 506 25.21 -15.62 -1.59
N ILE A 507 26.32 -16.13 -2.12
CA ILE A 507 26.37 -16.81 -3.42
C ILE A 507 26.79 -18.28 -3.28
N ASN A 508 26.55 -19.06 -4.34
CA ASN A 508 27.01 -20.43 -4.51
C ASN A 508 26.41 -21.43 -3.51
N GLN A 509 25.10 -21.34 -3.29
CA GLN A 509 24.33 -22.24 -2.45
C GLN A 509 24.50 -23.71 -2.89
N PRO A 510 24.56 -24.68 -1.96
CA PRO A 510 24.58 -26.10 -2.29
C PRO A 510 23.38 -26.56 -3.12
N GLU A 511 23.59 -27.58 -3.95
CA GLU A 511 22.54 -28.19 -4.79
C GLU A 511 21.35 -28.72 -3.97
N ILE A 512 21.62 -29.30 -2.79
CA ILE A 512 20.59 -29.85 -1.89
C ILE A 512 19.61 -28.78 -1.36
N MET A 513 20.00 -27.50 -1.38
CA MET A 513 19.16 -26.38 -0.96
C MET A 513 18.42 -25.72 -2.14
N SER A 514 18.73 -26.12 -3.37
CA SER A 514 18.43 -25.32 -4.57
C SER A 514 17.93 -26.22 -5.72
N PRO A 515 16.77 -26.88 -5.54
CA PRO A 515 16.30 -27.93 -6.47
C PRO A 515 16.02 -27.42 -7.89
N LEU A 516 15.82 -26.12 -8.07
CA LEU A 516 15.53 -25.47 -9.36
C LEU A 516 16.73 -24.68 -9.95
N ALA A 517 17.83 -24.54 -9.19
CA ALA A 517 18.99 -23.76 -9.61
C ALA A 517 20.03 -24.62 -10.34
N LYS A 518 20.61 -24.13 -11.44
CA LYS A 518 21.61 -24.86 -12.22
C LYS A 518 22.88 -25.09 -11.40
N TRP A 519 23.52 -26.25 -11.58
CA TRP A 519 24.80 -26.56 -10.94
C TRP A 519 25.86 -25.52 -11.31
N HIS A 520 26.79 -25.29 -10.39
CA HIS A 520 27.87 -24.32 -10.58
C HIS A 520 28.86 -24.81 -11.66
N ARG A 521 29.22 -23.94 -12.61
CA ARG A 521 30.09 -24.31 -13.75
C ARG A 521 31.47 -24.84 -13.37
N SER A 522 31.98 -24.49 -12.20
CA SER A 522 33.34 -24.86 -11.74
C SER A 522 33.45 -25.43 -10.31
N LYS A 523 32.36 -25.43 -9.52
CA LYS A 523 32.37 -25.84 -8.10
C LYS A 523 31.34 -26.95 -7.90
N ARG A 524 31.76 -28.21 -8.03
CA ARG A 524 30.88 -29.38 -7.95
C ARG A 524 30.12 -29.42 -6.62
N GLY A 525 28.82 -29.68 -6.66
CA GLY A 525 27.94 -29.76 -5.48
C GLY A 525 27.31 -28.41 -5.07
N LEU A 526 27.69 -27.32 -5.74
CA LEU A 526 27.10 -25.99 -5.56
C LEU A 526 26.27 -25.60 -6.78
N THR A 527 25.53 -24.49 -6.66
CA THR A 527 24.69 -23.93 -7.73
C THR A 527 25.10 -22.50 -8.06
N GLU A 528 24.70 -22.03 -9.24
CA GLU A 528 24.78 -20.61 -9.59
C GLU A 528 23.58 -19.85 -9.03
N ARG A 529 23.55 -19.73 -7.72
CA ARG A 529 22.50 -19.06 -6.95
C ARG A 529 23.10 -17.91 -6.15
N PHE A 530 22.28 -16.90 -5.91
CA PHE A 530 22.52 -15.93 -4.86
C PHE A 530 21.24 -15.57 -4.11
N GLU A 531 21.42 -15.14 -2.88
CA GLU A 531 20.42 -14.46 -2.08
C GLU A 531 20.98 -13.11 -1.66
N LEU A 532 20.18 -12.05 -1.79
CA LEU A 532 20.58 -10.71 -1.34
C LEU A 532 19.99 -10.45 0.05
N PHE A 533 20.85 -10.13 1.00
CA PHE A 533 20.46 -9.77 2.36
C PHE A 533 20.67 -8.27 2.61
N VAL A 534 19.70 -7.64 3.27
CA VAL A 534 19.79 -6.25 3.76
C VAL A 534 19.26 -6.20 5.18
N ASN A 535 20.04 -5.60 6.09
CA ASN A 535 19.75 -5.59 7.52
C ASN A 535 19.33 -6.97 8.04
N LYS A 536 20.18 -7.98 7.76
CA LYS A 536 20.05 -9.36 8.27
C LYS A 536 18.81 -10.11 7.77
N ARG A 537 18.15 -9.61 6.73
CA ARG A 537 16.94 -10.21 6.16
C ARG A 537 17.14 -10.39 4.67
N GLU A 538 16.76 -11.57 4.20
CA GLU A 538 16.69 -11.88 2.78
C GLU A 538 15.70 -10.92 2.11
N LEU A 539 16.11 -10.33 0.99
CA LEU A 539 15.32 -9.44 0.16
C LEU A 539 15.01 -10.06 -1.20
N CYS A 540 15.96 -10.82 -1.73
CA CYS A 540 15.96 -11.36 -3.08
C CYS A 540 16.55 -12.77 -3.08
N ASN A 541 16.01 -13.64 -3.93
CA ASN A 541 16.58 -14.95 -4.28
C ASN A 541 16.64 -15.07 -5.81
N ALA A 542 17.73 -15.57 -6.35
CA ALA A 542 17.96 -15.62 -7.79
C ALA A 542 18.97 -16.70 -8.19
N TYR A 543 18.86 -17.21 -9.41
CA TYR A 543 19.79 -18.21 -9.91
C TYR A 543 19.79 -18.31 -11.43
N THR A 544 20.88 -18.89 -11.97
CA THR A 544 20.84 -19.48 -13.30
C THR A 544 19.88 -20.67 -13.25
N GLU A 545 18.90 -20.71 -14.15
CA GLU A 545 17.82 -21.69 -14.15
C GLU A 545 18.29 -23.07 -14.57
N LEU A 546 17.90 -24.11 -13.81
CA LEU A 546 18.07 -25.48 -14.25
C LEU A 546 17.18 -25.74 -15.48
N ASN A 547 17.82 -26.00 -16.60
CA ASN A 547 17.14 -26.25 -17.88
C ASN A 547 17.38 -27.66 -18.44
N ASP A 548 18.01 -28.55 -17.66
CA ASP A 548 18.15 -29.97 -18.00
C ASP A 548 16.94 -30.74 -17.41
N PRO A 549 16.05 -31.31 -18.24
CA PRO A 549 14.83 -31.96 -17.77
C PRO A 549 15.09 -33.26 -17.01
N GLU A 550 16.16 -34.00 -17.30
CA GLU A 550 16.48 -35.26 -16.62
C GLU A 550 16.96 -34.98 -15.19
N VAL A 551 17.87 -34.01 -15.05
CA VAL A 551 18.33 -33.55 -13.74
C VAL A 551 17.19 -32.93 -12.95
N GLN A 552 16.31 -32.15 -13.59
CA GLN A 552 15.17 -31.53 -12.91
C GLN A 552 14.20 -32.58 -12.34
N ARG A 553 13.89 -33.65 -13.10
CA ARG A 553 13.07 -34.77 -12.59
C ARG A 553 13.75 -35.47 -11.42
N GLN A 554 15.05 -35.74 -11.52
CA GLN A 554 15.80 -36.36 -10.44
C GLN A 554 15.70 -35.55 -9.13
N ARG A 555 15.81 -34.22 -9.22
CA ARG A 555 15.68 -33.32 -8.07
C ARG A 555 14.26 -33.27 -7.50
N PHE A 556 13.23 -33.34 -8.34
CA PHE A 556 11.86 -33.50 -7.84
C PHE A 556 11.64 -34.83 -7.11
N ILE A 557 12.22 -35.93 -7.61
CA ILE A 557 12.16 -37.23 -6.94
C ILE A 557 12.86 -37.19 -5.57
N GLU A 558 13.98 -36.46 -5.46
CA GLU A 558 14.66 -36.25 -4.18
C GLU A 558 13.81 -35.42 -3.21
N GLN A 559 13.19 -34.32 -3.68
CA GLN A 559 12.25 -33.53 -2.87
C GLN A 559 11.04 -34.35 -2.39
N LEU A 560 10.55 -35.28 -3.21
CA LEU A 560 9.48 -36.21 -2.80
C LEU A 560 9.93 -37.13 -1.66
N LYS A 561 11.21 -37.53 -1.60
CA LYS A 561 11.74 -38.32 -0.48
C LYS A 561 11.77 -37.50 0.81
N ASP A 562 12.22 -36.25 0.74
CA ASP A 562 12.21 -35.33 1.90
C ASP A 562 10.78 -35.13 2.42
N ARG A 563 9.81 -34.99 1.52
CA ARG A 563 8.38 -34.93 1.87
C ARG A 563 7.89 -36.19 2.55
N GLN A 564 8.30 -37.37 2.08
CA GLN A 564 7.97 -38.66 2.73
C GLN A 564 8.60 -38.78 4.12
N MET A 565 9.69 -38.05 4.40
CA MET A 565 10.31 -37.92 5.72
C MET A 565 9.63 -36.86 6.61
N GLY A 566 8.52 -36.26 6.17
CA GLY A 566 7.72 -35.31 6.94
C GLY A 566 8.04 -33.84 6.69
N ASP A 567 8.76 -33.50 5.61
CA ASP A 567 8.95 -32.12 5.19
C ASP A 567 7.74 -31.62 4.38
N ASP A 568 6.79 -30.97 5.07
CA ASP A 568 5.56 -30.41 4.48
C ASP A 568 5.82 -29.26 3.49
N GLU A 569 7.04 -28.70 3.45
CA GLU A 569 7.43 -27.58 2.57
C GLU A 569 8.06 -28.08 1.26
N ALA A 570 8.47 -29.34 1.20
CA ALA A 570 9.12 -29.92 0.03
C ALA A 570 8.20 -29.96 -1.20
N MET A 571 8.79 -29.64 -2.36
CA MET A 571 8.08 -29.50 -3.63
C MET A 571 7.51 -30.85 -4.12
N VAL A 572 6.43 -30.79 -4.89
CA VAL A 572 5.92 -31.95 -5.62
C VAL A 572 6.47 -31.99 -7.04
N LEU A 573 6.55 -33.18 -7.61
CA LEU A 573 6.89 -33.40 -9.01
C LEU A 573 5.81 -32.79 -9.92
N ASP A 574 6.19 -31.84 -10.77
CA ASP A 574 5.35 -31.32 -11.86
C ASP A 574 5.84 -31.87 -13.21
N GLU A 575 5.20 -32.93 -13.69
CA GLU A 575 5.52 -33.53 -14.99
C GLU A 575 5.18 -32.61 -16.17
N SER A 576 4.19 -31.72 -16.02
CA SER A 576 3.87 -30.76 -17.08
C SER A 576 5.01 -29.74 -17.25
N PHE A 577 5.67 -29.36 -16.14
CA PHE A 577 6.86 -28.52 -16.18
C PHE A 577 8.06 -29.26 -16.75
N CYS A 578 8.30 -30.50 -16.35
CA CYS A 578 9.39 -31.31 -16.92
C CYS A 578 9.20 -31.52 -18.43
N THR A 579 7.97 -31.78 -18.87
CA THR A 579 7.63 -31.87 -20.31
C THR A 579 7.94 -30.55 -21.03
N ALA A 580 7.64 -29.39 -20.44
CA ALA A 580 7.98 -28.11 -21.04
C ALA A 580 9.51 -27.93 -21.19
N LEU A 581 10.30 -28.34 -20.19
CA LEU A 581 11.76 -28.31 -20.29
C LEU A 581 12.31 -29.18 -21.43
N GLU A 582 11.63 -30.28 -21.77
CA GLU A 582 11.99 -31.16 -22.90
C GLU A 582 11.79 -30.50 -24.27
N TYR A 583 10.87 -29.53 -24.38
CA TYR A 583 10.76 -28.69 -25.58
C TYR A 583 11.91 -27.68 -25.70
N GLY A 584 12.69 -27.49 -24.63
CA GLY A 584 13.89 -26.68 -24.61
C GLY A 584 13.69 -25.34 -23.93
N LEU A 585 14.09 -25.25 -22.66
CA LEU A 585 14.28 -23.96 -21.99
C LEU A 585 15.69 -23.44 -22.36
N PRO A 586 15.84 -22.26 -23.00
CA PRO A 586 17.15 -21.66 -23.24
C PRO A 586 17.90 -21.44 -21.92
N PRO A 587 19.24 -21.30 -21.94
CA PRO A 587 19.97 -20.79 -20.78
C PRO A 587 19.28 -19.52 -20.29
N THR A 588 18.80 -19.51 -19.05
CA THR A 588 17.93 -18.47 -18.50
C THR A 588 18.38 -18.21 -17.08
N ALA A 589 18.16 -17.00 -16.57
CA ALA A 589 18.29 -16.69 -15.16
C ALA A 589 17.01 -16.05 -14.65
N GLY A 590 16.59 -16.44 -13.44
CA GLY A 590 15.40 -15.93 -12.76
C GLY A 590 15.72 -15.24 -11.45
N LEU A 591 14.91 -14.25 -11.10
CA LEU A 591 15.03 -13.46 -9.89
C LEU A 591 13.66 -13.21 -9.26
N GLY A 592 13.54 -13.52 -7.96
CA GLY A 592 12.38 -13.17 -7.14
C GLY A 592 12.74 -12.20 -6.01
N MET A 593 11.97 -11.10 -5.85
CA MET A 593 12.20 -10.11 -4.81
C MET A 593 10.91 -9.72 -4.07
N GLY A 594 10.97 -9.71 -2.74
CA GLY A 594 9.84 -9.37 -1.87
C GLY A 594 9.57 -7.87 -1.79
N ILE A 595 8.44 -7.41 -2.34
CA ILE A 595 8.06 -5.98 -2.35
C ILE A 595 7.75 -5.48 -0.94
N ASP A 596 7.16 -6.33 -0.09
CA ASP A 596 6.84 -5.98 1.28
C ASP A 596 8.09 -5.66 2.10
N ARG A 597 9.10 -6.54 2.06
CA ARG A 597 10.38 -6.35 2.76
C ARG A 597 11.14 -5.13 2.22
N LEU A 598 11.13 -4.90 0.90
CA LEU A 598 11.73 -3.70 0.32
C LEU A 598 11.05 -2.42 0.82
N THR A 599 9.71 -2.43 0.86
CA THR A 599 8.93 -1.30 1.38
C THR A 599 9.23 -1.09 2.86
N MET A 600 9.38 -2.15 3.65
CA MET A 600 9.74 -2.06 5.06
C MET A 600 11.03 -1.27 5.27
N LEU A 601 12.08 -1.60 4.52
CA LEU A 601 13.37 -0.91 4.57
C LEU A 601 13.23 0.58 4.20
N LEU A 602 12.58 0.87 3.07
CA LEU A 602 12.44 2.24 2.54
C LEU A 602 11.55 3.15 3.40
N THR A 603 10.75 2.58 4.28
CA THR A 603 9.80 3.30 5.13
C THR A 603 10.13 3.21 6.61
N ASP A 604 11.29 2.68 6.99
CA ASP A 604 11.66 2.50 8.40
C ASP A 604 10.59 1.74 9.19
N SER A 605 10.13 0.61 8.65
CA SER A 605 9.05 -0.20 9.22
C SER A 605 9.58 -1.56 9.68
N PRO A 606 9.77 -1.81 10.99
CA PRO A 606 10.30 -3.08 11.49
C PRO A 606 9.29 -4.24 11.47
N ASN A 607 8.03 -3.96 11.14
CA ASN A 607 6.95 -4.95 11.06
C ASN A 607 6.23 -4.84 9.72
N VAL A 608 6.09 -5.96 9.01
CA VAL A 608 5.42 -6.07 7.70
C VAL A 608 3.99 -5.54 7.72
N LYS A 609 3.31 -5.60 8.87
CA LYS A 609 1.95 -5.07 9.05
C LYS A 609 1.85 -3.55 8.89
N GLU A 610 2.96 -2.82 9.00
CA GLU A 610 3.00 -1.37 8.73
C GLU A 610 2.88 -1.06 7.23
N VAL A 611 3.33 -1.97 6.35
CA VAL A 611 3.37 -1.76 4.90
C VAL A 611 2.26 -2.49 4.13
N LEU A 612 1.34 -3.13 4.87
CA LEU A 612 0.13 -3.78 4.34
C LEU A 612 -1.10 -3.00 4.79
N LEU A 613 -2.00 -2.65 3.86
CA LEU A 613 -3.21 -1.90 4.19
C LEU A 613 -4.07 -2.68 5.18
N PHE A 614 -4.28 -3.96 4.91
CA PHE A 614 -5.07 -4.86 5.75
C PHE A 614 -4.26 -6.14 6.00
N PRO A 615 -3.35 -6.15 6.97
CA PRO A 615 -2.58 -7.35 7.28
C PRO A 615 -3.48 -8.43 7.89
N ALA A 616 -3.12 -9.70 7.72
CA ALA A 616 -3.76 -10.79 8.43
C ALA A 616 -3.59 -10.61 9.95
N MET A 617 -4.70 -10.75 10.67
CA MET A 617 -4.76 -10.62 12.13
C MET A 617 -5.48 -11.84 12.70
N LYS A 618 -5.03 -12.33 13.87
CA LYS A 618 -5.76 -13.38 14.59
C LYS A 618 -7.20 -12.90 14.86
N PRO A 619 -8.26 -13.71 14.73
CA PRO A 619 -9.61 -13.27 15.07
C PRO A 619 -9.70 -12.81 16.53
N GLN A 620 -10.51 -11.79 16.81
CA GLN A 620 -10.90 -11.50 18.20
C GLN A 620 -11.96 -12.52 18.62
N GLU A 621 -11.91 -12.99 19.87
CA GLU A 621 -12.98 -13.82 20.42
C GLU A 621 -14.28 -13.01 20.41
N ASN A 622 -15.23 -13.40 19.54
CA ASN A 622 -16.52 -12.75 19.43
C ASN A 622 -17.35 -12.97 20.70
N THR A 623 -17.26 -12.06 21.66
CA THR A 623 -18.17 -11.99 22.82
C THR A 623 -19.56 -11.47 22.43
N SER A 624 -19.73 -10.92 21.23
CA SER A 624 -20.95 -10.21 20.78
C SER A 624 -21.93 -11.04 19.93
N LEU A 625 -21.52 -12.17 19.35
CA LEU A 625 -22.43 -13.00 18.53
C LEU A 625 -23.36 -13.91 19.35
N LYS A 626 -23.15 -14.07 20.66
CA LYS A 626 -24.10 -14.81 21.51
C LYS A 626 -25.40 -14.05 21.81
N GLY A 627 -25.48 -12.75 21.53
CA GLY A 627 -26.66 -11.92 21.81
C GLY A 627 -27.45 -11.45 20.59
N ALA A 628 -26.94 -11.61 19.37
CA ALA A 628 -27.48 -10.95 18.17
C ALA A 628 -28.38 -11.83 17.28
N LEU A 629 -28.64 -13.09 17.67
CA LEU A 629 -29.50 -14.02 16.90
C LEU A 629 -30.96 -14.08 17.39
N ILE A 630 -31.43 -13.12 18.17
CA ILE A 630 -32.87 -12.95 18.45
C ILE A 630 -33.39 -11.79 17.61
N LEU A 631 -33.60 -12.05 16.31
CA LEU A 631 -34.54 -11.26 15.52
C LEU A 631 -35.94 -11.85 15.77
N PRO A 632 -36.97 -11.05 16.10
CA PRO A 632 -38.33 -11.55 16.12
C PRO A 632 -38.72 -11.95 14.70
N HIS A 633 -39.21 -13.18 14.53
CA HIS A 633 -39.86 -13.62 13.31
C HIS A 633 -40.94 -12.60 12.91
N CYS A 634 -40.71 -11.86 11.82
CA CYS A 634 -41.81 -11.24 11.08
C CYS A 634 -42.48 -12.35 10.27
N GLU A 635 -43.62 -12.83 10.75
CA GLU A 635 -44.56 -13.58 9.92
C GLU A 635 -45.03 -12.67 8.78
N LEU A 636 -44.76 -13.08 7.54
CA LEU A 636 -45.39 -12.49 6.37
C LEU A 636 -46.86 -12.95 6.35
N PRO A 637 -47.85 -12.05 6.18
CA PRO A 637 -49.21 -12.48 5.98
C PRO A 637 -49.32 -13.18 4.62
N HIS A 638 -49.75 -14.43 4.64
CA HIS A 638 -50.22 -15.14 3.45
C HIS A 638 -51.43 -14.37 2.89
N GLY A 639 -51.29 -13.84 1.68
CA GLY A 639 -52.37 -13.34 0.86
C GLY A 639 -52.68 -14.33 -0.26
N GLU A 640 -53.98 -14.63 -0.40
CA GLU A 640 -54.62 -15.42 -1.46
C GLU A 640 -54.34 -14.93 -2.89
#